data_AF-I1VYT2-F1
#
_entry.id   AF-I1VYT2-F1
#
_cell.length_a   1.000
_cell.length_b   1.000
_cell.length_c   1.000
_cell.angle_alpha   90.00
_cell.angle_beta   90.00
_cell.angle_gamma   90.00
#
_symmetry.space_group_name_H-M   'P 1'
#
loop_
_entity.id
_entity.type
_entity.pdbx_description
1 polymer ?
#
loop_
_entity_poly.entity_id
_entity_poly.type
_entity_poly.pdbx_seq_one_letter_code
_entity_poly.pdbx_strand_id
1 'polypeptide(L)'
;MSPHTPIENSRHPFDMTEYRLEASLTLAERTALSSAHSRSRMLRTKPVPDLIRPLMDIAAGSGCGSKITGLVIAGLLREMHADGMPCWCWPQERWLTLCREVREGRPLMAAFAWHLADLHDPLSLPDIRKPALYASAIFGQAFYHQELDRLTDTLTSLGYAPTSQKNHVSGILATLMIMNRDPRLETFTPELLWRAQSGTDKGISRYVGRVSHALAALGIISAPVRMRNYKKWYEKPVEGVDPAWVHWCRRWRETSVLRPRTRESQYSFILRCGLWLKKEHPEVREPADWTMETCASFIAAVGRMNVDELQLGTERGTRKSVRSGEPMMPHSRAHFIYSLRRFMIDYENWGWGRLHFSPARHLSTPDTPLFRRGVNPRVIDDPVWLKLIWASLNLRQEDLLTEIHYPLAMLQAMAVIWTHAGVRKNELLRLTTGCIAPQADDIVKDDGSIIPAGTLCYLHIPAGKTSKAFVKPVAAVVKKYVDIWLDERPAEQALLADERTGEKVRLLFQYRGKPAGSAILNRTVIPMLCARAGVPCEDSGGMITSHRGRASAVTALASVPQGMSLYELMQWTGHSTPQSTMHYLRIRPTQLAASFVKADRVAHMISVLVDHDPEAASLSGPATYYDLGDSYCTNPFWSSCPHRMACIGCDFNLLKDSARGLILESKASIRRYLEEVPLTPDERAILEQDAEKVEQALTRLGPQS
;
A
#
# COMPACT_ATOMS: atom_id res chain seq x y z
N MET A 1 -19.78 12.95 -30.04
CA MET A 1 -20.96 12.51 -29.26
C MET A 1 -21.67 13.77 -28.79
N SER A 2 -22.92 13.95 -29.20
CA SER A 2 -23.68 15.18 -28.97
C SER A 2 -23.83 15.49 -27.47
N PRO A 3 -23.78 16.76 -27.06
CA PRO A 3 -24.02 17.13 -25.68
C PRO A 3 -25.47 16.82 -25.32
N HIS A 4 -25.68 15.92 -24.36
CA HIS A 4 -26.99 15.70 -23.76
C HIS A 4 -27.45 17.02 -23.12
N THR A 5 -28.43 17.65 -23.76
CA THR A 5 -29.21 18.73 -23.16
C THR A 5 -29.97 18.13 -21.97
N PRO A 6 -29.82 18.65 -20.74
CA PRO A 6 -30.62 18.17 -19.63
C PRO A 6 -32.06 18.57 -19.90
N ILE A 7 -32.94 17.57 -20.06
CA ILE A 7 -34.37 17.80 -20.02
C ILE A 7 -34.68 18.19 -18.58
N GLU A 8 -34.83 19.49 -18.32
CA GLU A 8 -35.41 20.02 -17.09
C GLU A 8 -36.87 19.57 -17.01
N ASN A 9 -37.09 18.35 -16.51
CA ASN A 9 -38.38 18.00 -15.92
C ASN A 9 -38.43 18.68 -14.56
N SER A 10 -38.93 19.91 -14.52
CA SER A 10 -39.21 20.64 -13.29
C SER A 10 -40.14 19.79 -12.42
N ARG A 11 -39.64 19.31 -11.28
CA ARG A 11 -40.49 18.72 -10.24
C ARG A 11 -41.50 19.78 -9.81
N HIS A 12 -42.78 19.47 -9.94
CA HIS A 12 -43.85 20.17 -9.24
C HIS A 12 -44.05 19.44 -7.91
N PRO A 13 -43.46 19.91 -6.79
CA PRO A 13 -43.76 19.34 -5.49
C PRO A 13 -45.27 19.45 -5.23
N PHE A 14 -45.87 18.43 -4.63
CA PHE A 14 -47.27 18.52 -4.22
C PHE A 14 -47.42 19.71 -3.27
N ASP A 15 -48.26 20.67 -3.65
CA ASP A 15 -48.53 21.86 -2.87
C ASP A 15 -50.02 21.88 -2.51
N MET A 16 -50.32 21.82 -1.21
CA MET A 16 -51.70 21.86 -0.71
C MET A 16 -52.43 23.15 -1.10
N THR A 17 -51.71 24.25 -1.34
CA THR A 17 -52.31 25.54 -1.70
C THR A 17 -52.92 25.56 -3.10
N GLU A 18 -52.57 24.60 -3.97
CA GLU A 18 -53.15 24.43 -5.30
C GLU A 18 -54.55 23.79 -5.28
N TYR A 19 -54.99 23.28 -4.12
CA TYR A 19 -56.24 22.55 -3.96
C TYR A 19 -57.25 23.30 -3.11
N ARG A 20 -58.53 23.16 -3.45
CA ARG A 20 -59.64 23.65 -2.62
C ARG A 20 -59.91 22.66 -1.48
N LEU A 21 -59.29 22.90 -0.33
CA LEU A 21 -59.38 22.03 0.85
C LEU A 21 -60.39 22.59 1.87
N GLU A 22 -61.67 22.25 1.73
CA GLU A 22 -62.71 22.67 2.68
C GLU A 22 -62.60 21.91 4.02
N ALA A 23 -62.97 22.56 5.13
CA ALA A 23 -62.86 21.96 6.47
C ALA A 23 -64.02 20.99 6.82
N SER A 24 -65.07 20.96 6.00
CA SER A 24 -66.28 20.19 6.25
C SER A 24 -66.81 19.55 4.97
N LEU A 25 -67.33 18.32 5.07
CA LEU A 25 -67.99 17.66 3.95
C LEU A 25 -69.36 18.29 3.66
N THR A 26 -69.59 18.67 2.42
CA THR A 26 -70.91 19.13 1.93
C THR A 26 -71.94 18.00 1.99
N LEU A 27 -73.24 18.35 1.96
CA LEU A 27 -74.32 17.36 1.98
C LEU A 27 -74.21 16.39 0.79
N ALA A 28 -73.87 16.91 -0.40
CA ALA A 28 -73.68 16.12 -1.61
C ALA A 28 -72.51 15.13 -1.48
N GLU A 29 -71.40 15.55 -0.87
CA GLU A 29 -70.25 14.67 -0.61
C GLU A 29 -70.58 13.61 0.44
N ARG A 30 -71.26 13.95 1.54
CA ARG A 30 -71.69 12.96 2.55
C ARG A 30 -72.56 11.88 1.92
N THR A 31 -73.54 12.27 1.09
CA THR A 31 -74.36 11.31 0.34
C THR A 31 -73.51 10.50 -0.63
N ALA A 32 -72.55 11.13 -1.33
CA ALA A 32 -71.65 10.45 -2.26
C ALA A 32 -70.71 9.44 -1.57
N LEU A 33 -70.37 9.66 -0.30
CA LEU A 33 -69.52 8.76 0.47
C LEU A 33 -70.27 7.65 1.21
N SER A 34 -71.60 7.71 1.29
CA SER A 34 -72.43 6.79 2.10
C SER A 34 -72.35 5.32 1.70
N SER A 35 -72.39 5.00 0.40
CA SER A 35 -72.40 3.62 -0.11
C SER A 35 -71.14 3.26 -0.88
N ALA A 36 -70.79 1.97 -0.88
CA ALA A 36 -69.63 1.47 -1.62
C ALA A 36 -69.74 1.72 -3.14
N HIS A 37 -70.96 1.61 -3.68
CA HIS A 37 -71.25 1.89 -5.09
C HIS A 37 -71.01 3.38 -5.41
N SER A 38 -71.47 4.28 -4.54
CA SER A 38 -71.30 5.72 -4.73
C SER A 38 -69.84 6.16 -4.62
N ARG A 39 -69.08 5.65 -3.64
CA ARG A 39 -67.62 5.89 -3.53
C ARG A 39 -66.89 5.44 -4.80
N SER A 40 -67.24 4.26 -5.32
CA SER A 40 -66.65 3.73 -6.56
C SER A 40 -67.00 4.55 -7.79
N ARG A 41 -68.23 5.10 -7.84
CA ARG A 41 -68.67 6.01 -8.90
C ARG A 41 -67.90 7.33 -8.85
N MET A 42 -67.66 7.88 -7.66
CA MET A 42 -66.91 9.13 -7.47
C MET A 42 -65.48 9.04 -8.03
N LEU A 43 -64.81 7.90 -7.85
CA LEU A 43 -63.48 7.64 -8.43
C LEU A 43 -63.46 7.61 -9.97
N ARG A 44 -64.62 7.47 -10.63
CA ARG A 44 -64.75 7.40 -12.09
C ARG A 44 -65.33 8.68 -12.70
N THR A 45 -65.80 9.61 -11.86
CA THR A 45 -66.41 10.86 -12.31
C THR A 45 -65.37 11.74 -13.01
N LYS A 46 -65.77 12.35 -14.14
CA LYS A 46 -64.99 13.35 -14.86
C LYS A 46 -65.83 14.63 -15.02
N PRO A 47 -65.28 15.83 -14.73
CA PRO A 47 -63.96 16.09 -14.15
C PRO A 47 -63.82 15.53 -12.73
N VAL A 48 -62.58 15.31 -12.28
CA VAL A 48 -62.29 14.73 -10.96
C VAL A 48 -62.81 15.68 -9.87
N PRO A 49 -63.66 15.22 -8.94
CA PRO A 49 -64.16 16.07 -7.85
C PRO A 49 -63.04 16.64 -6.98
N ASP A 50 -63.21 17.89 -6.53
CA ASP A 50 -62.23 18.61 -5.70
C ASP A 50 -61.84 17.82 -4.44
N LEU A 51 -62.80 17.13 -3.81
CA LEU A 51 -62.60 16.29 -2.63
C LEU A 51 -61.54 15.19 -2.83
N ILE A 52 -61.47 14.60 -4.03
CA ILE A 52 -60.56 13.48 -4.31
C ILE A 52 -59.39 13.84 -5.21
N ARG A 53 -59.40 15.04 -5.80
CA ARG A 53 -58.33 15.55 -6.66
C ARG A 53 -56.93 15.46 -6.02
N PRO A 54 -56.69 15.92 -4.77
CA PRO A 54 -55.36 15.80 -4.16
C PRO A 54 -54.93 14.33 -3.96
N LEU A 55 -55.87 13.43 -3.67
CA LEU A 55 -55.59 11.99 -3.53
C LEU A 55 -55.26 11.34 -4.89
N MET A 56 -55.95 11.74 -5.95
CA MET A 56 -55.73 11.26 -7.31
C MET A 56 -54.39 11.74 -7.86
N ASP A 57 -54.01 12.99 -7.61
CA ASP A 57 -52.76 13.57 -8.11
C ASP A 57 -51.53 12.98 -7.41
N ILE A 58 -51.58 12.80 -6.09
CA ILE A 58 -50.55 12.04 -5.34
C ILE A 58 -50.47 10.59 -5.85
N ALA A 59 -51.61 9.93 -6.04
CA ALA A 59 -51.62 8.54 -6.48
C ALA A 59 -51.11 8.36 -7.91
N ALA A 60 -51.37 9.31 -8.82
CA ALA A 60 -50.87 9.30 -10.19
C ALA A 60 -49.34 9.29 -10.25
N GLY A 61 -48.68 10.05 -9.37
CA GLY A 61 -47.22 10.07 -9.23
C GLY A 61 -46.64 8.88 -8.49
N SER A 62 -47.43 8.17 -7.67
CA SER A 62 -46.92 7.21 -6.69
C SER A 62 -46.32 5.91 -7.26
N GLY A 63 -46.66 5.56 -8.50
CA GLY A 63 -46.33 4.27 -9.11
C GLY A 63 -47.13 3.07 -8.61
N CYS A 64 -48.20 3.31 -7.83
CA CYS A 64 -49.12 2.25 -7.42
C CYS A 64 -50.05 1.84 -8.58
N GLY A 65 -50.30 0.54 -8.72
CA GLY A 65 -51.24 0.02 -9.72
C GLY A 65 -52.67 0.50 -9.48
N SER A 66 -53.43 0.75 -10.56
CA SER A 66 -54.78 1.31 -10.52
C SER A 66 -55.75 0.59 -9.56
N LYS A 67 -55.62 -0.74 -9.44
CA LYS A 67 -56.39 -1.56 -8.50
C LYS A 67 -56.09 -1.21 -7.04
N ILE A 68 -54.81 -1.08 -6.67
CA ILE A 68 -54.39 -0.74 -5.31
C ILE A 68 -54.79 0.69 -5.00
N THR A 69 -54.55 1.62 -5.93
CA THR A 69 -54.98 3.02 -5.80
C THR A 69 -56.47 3.14 -5.52
N GLY A 70 -57.30 2.46 -6.31
CA GLY A 70 -58.75 2.46 -6.10
C GLY A 70 -59.16 1.90 -4.74
N LEU A 71 -58.53 0.82 -4.27
CA LEU A 71 -58.80 0.23 -2.96
C LEU A 71 -58.42 1.15 -1.80
N VAL A 72 -57.22 1.75 -1.84
CA VAL A 72 -56.72 2.63 -0.78
C VAL A 72 -57.56 3.90 -0.69
N ILE A 73 -57.85 4.54 -1.84
CA ILE A 73 -58.69 5.75 -1.85
C ILE A 73 -60.11 5.40 -1.40
N ALA A 74 -60.73 4.32 -1.90
CA ALA A 74 -62.06 3.92 -1.45
C ALA A 74 -62.12 3.59 0.06
N GLY A 75 -61.02 3.09 0.64
CA GLY A 75 -60.83 2.94 2.08
C GLY A 75 -60.84 4.28 2.81
N LEU A 76 -60.01 5.24 2.37
CA LEU A 76 -59.99 6.60 2.92
C LEU A 76 -61.35 7.30 2.85
N LEU A 77 -62.05 7.16 1.73
CA LEU A 77 -63.39 7.73 1.55
C LEU A 77 -64.42 7.14 2.51
N ARG A 78 -64.27 5.87 2.89
CA ARG A 78 -65.11 5.23 3.91
C ARG A 78 -64.82 5.82 5.30
N GLU A 79 -63.54 6.02 5.61
CA GLU A 79 -63.11 6.65 6.86
C GLU A 79 -63.57 8.11 6.97
N MET A 80 -63.49 8.89 5.88
CA MET A 80 -64.04 10.26 5.82
C MET A 80 -65.54 10.30 6.11
N HIS A 81 -66.30 9.33 5.60
CA HIS A 81 -67.73 9.22 5.88
C HIS A 81 -67.99 8.86 7.35
N ALA A 82 -67.24 7.92 7.91
CA ALA A 82 -67.40 7.48 9.29
C ALA A 82 -67.12 8.62 10.29
N ASP A 83 -66.13 9.46 9.99
CA ASP A 83 -65.74 10.59 10.84
C ASP A 83 -66.52 11.88 10.56
N GLY A 84 -67.13 11.98 9.38
CA GLY A 84 -67.88 13.16 8.95
C GLY A 84 -67.00 14.37 8.60
N MET A 85 -65.69 14.18 8.39
CA MET A 85 -64.76 15.23 8.00
C MET A 85 -63.75 14.77 6.92
N PRO A 86 -63.19 15.70 6.12
CA PRO A 86 -62.15 15.38 5.14
C PRO A 86 -60.82 14.95 5.78
N CYS A 87 -60.03 14.16 5.06
CA CYS A 87 -58.83 13.53 5.61
C CYS A 87 -57.67 14.49 5.95
N TRP A 88 -57.61 15.67 5.31
CA TRP A 88 -56.63 16.72 5.64
C TRP A 88 -56.96 17.48 6.93
N CYS A 89 -58.12 17.23 7.55
CA CYS A 89 -58.47 17.75 8.86
C CYS A 89 -58.19 16.76 10.00
N TRP A 90 -57.73 15.55 9.70
CA TRP A 90 -57.48 14.52 10.71
C TRP A 90 -56.21 14.76 11.52
N PRO A 91 -56.17 14.38 12.81
CA PRO A 91 -54.95 14.40 13.60
C PRO A 91 -53.95 13.35 13.11
N GLN A 92 -52.66 13.62 13.32
CA GLN A 92 -51.55 12.73 12.91
C GLN A 92 -51.66 11.31 13.50
N GLU A 93 -52.20 11.16 14.72
CA GLU A 93 -52.39 9.86 15.38
C GLU A 93 -53.32 8.92 14.59
N ARG A 94 -54.33 9.50 13.93
CA ARG A 94 -55.25 8.74 13.09
C ARG A 94 -54.55 8.22 11.84
N TRP A 95 -53.78 9.08 11.17
CA TRP A 95 -52.97 8.69 10.02
C TRP A 95 -51.95 7.59 10.36
N LEU A 96 -51.32 7.67 11.54
CA LEU A 96 -50.43 6.62 12.04
C LEU A 96 -51.15 5.27 12.22
N THR A 97 -52.37 5.29 12.77
CA THR A 97 -53.20 4.10 12.94
C THR A 97 -53.54 3.47 11.59
N LEU A 98 -54.04 4.27 10.64
CA LEU A 98 -54.36 3.82 9.29
C LEU A 98 -53.14 3.24 8.56
N CYS A 99 -51.97 3.88 8.69
CA CYS A 99 -50.73 3.38 8.09
C CYS A 99 -50.31 2.01 8.65
N ARG A 100 -50.60 1.72 9.93
CA ARG A 100 -50.28 0.42 10.57
C ARG A 100 -51.26 -0.67 10.16
N GLU A 101 -52.55 -0.36 10.07
CA GLU A 101 -53.61 -1.32 9.73
C GLU A 101 -53.59 -1.73 8.25
N VAL A 102 -53.31 -0.78 7.36
CA VAL A 102 -53.25 -1.05 5.91
C VAL A 102 -52.05 -1.94 5.60
N ARG A 103 -52.33 -3.15 5.10
CA ARG A 103 -51.31 -4.09 4.62
C ARG A 103 -51.01 -3.91 3.13
N GLU A 104 -52.05 -3.82 2.30
CA GLU A 104 -51.93 -3.61 0.86
C GLU A 104 -52.00 -2.11 0.52
N GLY A 105 -51.01 -1.58 -0.20
CA GLY A 105 -50.99 -0.15 -0.56
C GLY A 105 -50.50 0.78 0.54
N ARG A 106 -49.86 0.26 1.60
CA ARG A 106 -49.23 1.04 2.68
C ARG A 106 -48.32 2.19 2.19
N PRO A 107 -47.49 2.04 1.14
CA PRO A 107 -46.69 3.16 0.61
C PRO A 107 -47.53 4.36 0.15
N LEU A 108 -48.68 4.09 -0.49
CA LEU A 108 -49.60 5.14 -0.93
C LEU A 108 -50.30 5.81 0.25
N MET A 109 -50.72 5.03 1.25
CA MET A 109 -51.28 5.58 2.50
C MET A 109 -50.27 6.49 3.22
N ALA A 110 -49.00 6.07 3.29
CA ALA A 110 -47.93 6.88 3.87
C ALA A 110 -47.65 8.15 3.05
N ALA A 111 -47.79 8.11 1.72
CA ALA A 111 -47.68 9.31 0.88
C ALA A 111 -48.82 10.30 1.13
N PHE A 112 -50.05 9.83 1.33
CA PHE A 112 -51.15 10.71 1.74
C PHE A 112 -50.89 11.33 3.12
N ALA A 113 -50.46 10.53 4.10
CA ALA A 113 -50.12 11.04 5.43
C ALA A 113 -48.95 12.07 5.38
N TRP A 114 -47.97 11.85 4.52
CA TRP A 114 -46.85 12.76 4.32
C TRP A 114 -47.30 14.13 3.81
N HIS A 115 -48.15 14.14 2.77
CA HIS A 115 -48.55 15.37 2.09
C HIS A 115 -49.74 16.08 2.71
N LEU A 116 -50.67 15.35 3.35
CA LEU A 116 -51.92 15.91 3.86
C LEU A 116 -51.95 16.09 5.39
N ALA A 117 -51.01 15.48 6.13
CA ALA A 117 -51.00 15.50 7.58
C ALA A 117 -49.62 15.82 8.20
N ASP A 118 -48.65 16.21 7.38
CA ASP A 118 -47.29 16.55 7.81
C ASP A 118 -46.56 15.41 8.55
N LEU A 119 -46.94 14.15 8.26
CA LEU A 119 -46.38 12.97 8.92
C LEU A 119 -45.11 12.50 8.21
N HIS A 120 -43.95 12.97 8.68
CA HIS A 120 -42.65 12.76 8.03
C HIS A 120 -41.82 11.58 8.54
N ASP A 121 -42.42 10.63 9.25
CA ASP A 121 -41.72 9.44 9.77
C ASP A 121 -42.31 8.13 9.25
N PRO A 122 -42.37 7.92 7.91
CA PRO A 122 -42.87 6.67 7.37
C PRO A 122 -41.90 5.51 7.64
N LEU A 123 -40.66 5.77 8.09
CA LEU A 123 -39.63 4.76 8.37
C LEU A 123 -39.78 4.07 9.74
N SER A 124 -40.58 4.61 10.65
CA SER A 124 -40.90 3.96 11.93
C SER A 124 -42.09 3.00 11.85
N LEU A 125 -42.74 2.90 10.68
CA LEU A 125 -43.81 1.93 10.45
C LEU A 125 -43.26 0.49 10.52
N PRO A 126 -44.06 -0.48 11.02
CA PRO A 126 -43.63 -1.87 11.11
C PRO A 126 -43.40 -2.48 9.71
N ASP A 127 -42.45 -3.41 9.62
CA ASP A 127 -42.19 -4.24 8.43
C ASP A 127 -41.87 -3.50 7.11
N ILE A 128 -41.10 -2.40 7.17
CA ILE A 128 -40.63 -1.72 5.96
C ILE A 128 -39.52 -2.54 5.29
N ARG A 129 -39.93 -3.48 4.45
CA ARG A 129 -39.01 -4.32 3.67
C ARG A 129 -38.48 -3.62 2.41
N LYS A 130 -39.20 -2.62 1.91
CA LYS A 130 -38.89 -1.92 0.63
C LYS A 130 -39.06 -0.40 0.75
N PRO A 131 -38.09 0.32 1.35
CA PRO A 131 -38.12 1.79 1.45
C PRO A 131 -38.33 2.51 0.10
N ALA A 132 -37.83 1.92 -0.99
CA ALA A 132 -37.98 2.43 -2.35
C ALA A 132 -39.43 2.68 -2.77
N LEU A 133 -40.38 1.84 -2.34
CA LEU A 133 -41.79 2.01 -2.67
C LEU A 133 -42.39 3.23 -1.95
N TYR A 134 -41.94 3.50 -0.71
CA TYR A 134 -42.39 4.67 0.06
C TYR A 134 -41.83 5.95 -0.53
N ALA A 135 -40.53 5.98 -0.85
CA ALA A 135 -39.93 7.15 -1.50
C ALA A 135 -40.56 7.41 -2.88
N SER A 136 -40.83 6.37 -3.68
CA SER A 136 -41.54 6.50 -4.95
C SER A 136 -42.95 7.04 -4.76
N ALA A 137 -43.67 6.57 -3.74
CA ALA A 137 -45.03 7.04 -3.45
C ALA A 137 -45.07 8.51 -2.99
N ILE A 138 -44.11 8.91 -2.14
CA ILE A 138 -44.03 10.25 -1.57
C ILE A 138 -43.51 11.27 -2.59
N PHE A 139 -42.41 10.95 -3.27
CA PHE A 139 -41.69 11.92 -4.12
C PHE A 139 -42.00 11.78 -5.61
N GLY A 140 -42.75 10.75 -6.00
CA GLY A 140 -43.06 10.42 -7.37
C GLY A 140 -42.12 9.36 -7.95
N GLN A 141 -42.69 8.36 -8.62
CA GLN A 141 -41.96 7.23 -9.20
C GLN A 141 -40.95 7.69 -10.25
N ALA A 142 -41.35 8.59 -11.15
CA ALA A 142 -40.49 9.08 -12.23
C ALA A 142 -39.24 9.79 -11.67
N PHE A 143 -39.43 10.69 -10.72
CA PHE A 143 -38.34 11.45 -10.09
C PHE A 143 -37.40 10.54 -9.29
N TYR A 144 -37.97 9.61 -8.50
CA TYR A 144 -37.17 8.64 -7.76
C TYR A 144 -36.28 7.80 -8.68
N HIS A 145 -36.81 7.28 -9.79
CA HIS A 145 -36.04 6.47 -10.72
C HIS A 145 -35.01 7.29 -11.48
N GLN A 146 -35.31 8.55 -11.81
CA GLN A 146 -34.34 9.46 -12.43
C GLN A 146 -33.10 9.66 -11.55
N GLU A 147 -33.29 9.99 -10.26
CA GLU A 147 -32.15 10.16 -9.34
C GLU A 147 -31.45 8.83 -9.02
N LEU A 148 -32.19 7.72 -8.98
CA LEU A 148 -31.60 6.39 -8.85
C LEU A 148 -30.71 6.06 -10.05
N ASP A 149 -31.18 6.32 -11.26
CA ASP A 149 -30.45 6.05 -12.50
C ASP A 149 -29.18 6.90 -12.57
N ARG A 150 -29.31 8.21 -12.33
CA ARG A 150 -28.18 9.16 -12.26
C ARG A 150 -27.12 8.72 -11.24
N LEU A 151 -27.56 8.28 -10.06
CA LEU A 151 -26.66 7.76 -9.03
C LEU A 151 -25.98 6.44 -9.47
N THR A 152 -26.72 5.53 -10.09
CA THR A 152 -26.16 4.24 -10.54
C THR A 152 -25.22 4.38 -11.73
N ASP A 153 -25.51 5.27 -12.67
CA ASP A 153 -24.66 5.55 -13.83
C ASP A 153 -23.31 6.13 -13.37
N THR A 154 -23.34 7.04 -12.40
CA THR A 154 -22.14 7.57 -11.75
C THR A 154 -21.34 6.46 -11.04
N LEU A 155 -22.02 5.55 -10.33
CA LEU A 155 -21.33 4.41 -9.72
C LEU A 155 -20.71 3.51 -10.79
N THR A 156 -21.39 3.28 -11.91
CA THR A 156 -20.85 2.49 -13.00
C THR A 156 -19.63 3.15 -13.63
N SER A 157 -19.61 4.47 -13.84
CA SER A 157 -18.44 5.22 -14.33
C SER A 157 -17.24 5.13 -13.38
N LEU A 158 -17.48 4.93 -12.08
CA LEU A 158 -16.44 4.69 -11.07
C LEU A 158 -15.90 3.24 -11.05
N GLY A 159 -16.54 2.30 -11.74
CA GLY A 159 -16.18 0.87 -11.78
C GLY A 159 -17.05 -0.04 -10.90
N TYR A 160 -18.29 0.34 -10.60
CA TYR A 160 -19.26 -0.56 -9.96
C TYR A 160 -20.05 -1.38 -11.00
N ALA A 161 -20.29 -2.67 -10.71
CA ALA A 161 -20.96 -3.58 -11.65
C ALA A 161 -22.43 -3.19 -11.87
N PRO A 162 -22.89 -2.96 -13.12
CA PRO A 162 -24.22 -2.41 -13.42
C PRO A 162 -25.40 -3.28 -12.93
N THR A 163 -25.33 -4.59 -13.16
CA THR A 163 -26.43 -5.56 -12.98
C THR A 163 -26.98 -5.67 -11.56
N SER A 164 -26.22 -5.25 -10.54
CA SER A 164 -26.64 -5.34 -9.14
C SER A 164 -26.75 -3.98 -8.43
N GLN A 165 -26.36 -2.87 -9.06
CA GLN A 165 -26.32 -1.58 -8.33
C GLN A 165 -27.71 -1.05 -7.99
N LYS A 166 -28.67 -1.09 -8.93
CA LYS A 166 -30.04 -0.59 -8.68
C LYS A 166 -30.65 -1.27 -7.45
N ASN A 167 -30.57 -2.59 -7.35
CA ASN A 167 -31.08 -3.35 -6.19
C ASN A 167 -30.33 -3.03 -4.89
N HIS A 168 -29.02 -2.82 -4.94
CA HIS A 168 -28.21 -2.56 -3.75
C HIS A 168 -28.38 -1.14 -3.19
N VAL A 169 -28.59 -0.15 -4.06
CA VAL A 169 -28.57 1.27 -3.67
C VAL A 169 -29.98 1.86 -3.57
N SER A 170 -30.98 1.29 -4.27
CA SER A 170 -32.37 1.75 -4.26
C SER A 170 -32.93 1.91 -2.84
N GLY A 171 -32.78 0.89 -1.98
CA GLY A 171 -33.28 0.95 -0.61
C GLY A 171 -32.65 2.07 0.22
N ILE A 172 -31.33 2.22 0.16
CA ILE A 172 -30.64 3.25 0.95
C ILE A 172 -30.87 4.66 0.40
N LEU A 173 -30.95 4.82 -0.92
CA LEU A 173 -31.28 6.11 -1.53
C LEU A 173 -32.66 6.57 -1.05
N ALA A 174 -33.64 5.67 -1.08
CA ALA A 174 -34.99 5.96 -0.59
C ALA A 174 -35.01 6.37 0.88
N THR A 175 -34.28 5.65 1.74
CA THR A 175 -34.12 6.02 3.15
C THR A 175 -33.51 7.41 3.30
N LEU A 176 -32.46 7.74 2.54
CA LEU A 176 -31.83 9.06 2.58
C LEU A 176 -32.77 10.18 2.14
N MET A 177 -33.51 10.00 1.04
CA MET A 177 -34.49 10.96 0.56
C MET A 177 -35.57 11.25 1.61
N ILE A 178 -36.10 10.20 2.25
CA ILE A 178 -37.11 10.34 3.30
C ILE A 178 -36.53 11.05 4.53
N MET A 179 -35.34 10.65 5.00
CA MET A 179 -34.68 11.30 6.14
C MET A 179 -34.34 12.77 5.89
N ASN A 180 -34.03 13.11 4.63
CA ASN A 180 -33.72 14.46 4.20
C ASN A 180 -34.96 15.31 3.95
N ARG A 181 -36.12 14.68 3.75
CA ARG A 181 -37.40 15.29 3.31
C ARG A 181 -37.34 15.96 1.94
N ASP A 182 -36.24 15.81 1.23
CA ASP A 182 -36.04 16.28 -0.13
C ASP A 182 -35.35 15.16 -0.95
N PRO A 183 -35.95 14.72 -2.08
CA PRO A 183 -35.41 13.67 -2.92
C PRO A 183 -34.22 14.11 -3.78
N ARG A 184 -33.96 15.42 -3.93
CA ARG A 184 -32.86 15.93 -4.78
C ARG A 184 -31.51 15.57 -4.19
N LEU A 185 -30.65 14.93 -4.98
CA LEU A 185 -29.30 14.55 -4.53
C LEU A 185 -28.50 15.77 -4.08
N GLU A 186 -28.69 16.93 -4.71
CA GLU A 186 -28.01 18.20 -4.43
C GLU A 186 -28.23 18.68 -2.98
N THR A 187 -29.31 18.24 -2.33
CA THR A 187 -29.62 18.63 -0.95
C THR A 187 -29.01 17.70 0.09
N PHE A 188 -28.32 16.64 -0.32
CA PHE A 188 -27.74 15.67 0.60
C PHE A 188 -26.46 16.21 1.23
N THR A 189 -26.42 16.24 2.56
CA THR A 189 -25.26 16.72 3.32
C THR A 189 -24.43 15.57 3.92
N PRO A 190 -23.15 15.80 4.25
CA PRO A 190 -22.35 14.83 5.01
C PRO A 190 -23.04 14.39 6.32
N GLU A 191 -23.70 15.30 7.02
CA GLU A 191 -24.40 15.06 8.29
C GLU A 191 -25.57 14.10 8.13
N LEU A 192 -26.35 14.25 7.04
CA LEU A 192 -27.41 13.32 6.68
C LEU A 192 -26.87 11.89 6.52
N LEU A 193 -25.76 11.75 5.80
CA LEU A 193 -25.13 10.45 5.55
C LEU A 193 -24.63 9.81 6.85
N TRP A 194 -24.02 10.58 7.75
CA TRP A 194 -23.60 10.09 9.07
C TRP A 194 -24.77 9.62 9.94
N ARG A 195 -25.88 10.37 9.93
CA ARG A 195 -27.10 10.03 10.67
C ARG A 195 -27.70 8.72 10.15
N ALA A 196 -27.85 8.58 8.83
CA ALA A 196 -28.33 7.36 8.20
C ALA A 196 -27.41 6.17 8.51
N GLN A 197 -26.10 6.40 8.53
CA GLN A 197 -25.14 5.35 8.84
C GLN A 197 -25.25 4.85 10.29
N SER A 198 -25.42 5.76 11.24
CA SER A 198 -25.41 5.46 12.67
C SER A 198 -26.71 4.80 13.14
N GLY A 199 -27.84 5.11 12.49
CA GLY A 199 -29.15 4.56 12.80
C GLY A 199 -29.50 3.23 12.14
N THR A 200 -28.64 2.67 11.28
CA THR A 200 -28.96 1.46 10.50
C THR A 200 -28.01 0.30 10.75
N ASP A 201 -28.49 -0.94 10.57
CA ASP A 201 -27.69 -2.16 10.69
C ASP A 201 -26.41 -2.12 9.81
N LYS A 202 -25.37 -2.83 10.26
CA LYS A 202 -24.04 -2.91 9.62
C LYS A 202 -24.13 -3.29 8.15
N GLY A 203 -25.14 -4.07 7.77
CA GLY A 203 -25.45 -4.45 6.39
C GLY A 203 -25.74 -3.25 5.48
N ILE A 204 -26.55 -2.30 5.94
CA ILE A 204 -27.03 -1.15 5.16
C ILE A 204 -26.03 0.02 5.19
N SER A 205 -25.30 0.16 6.31
CA SER A 205 -24.18 1.10 6.49
C SER A 205 -23.16 1.09 5.34
N ARG A 206 -22.92 -0.09 4.72
CA ARG A 206 -21.99 -0.24 3.60
C ARG A 206 -22.44 0.49 2.33
N TYR A 207 -23.75 0.61 2.11
CA TYR A 207 -24.33 1.21 0.90
C TYR A 207 -24.41 2.73 0.99
N VAL A 208 -24.57 3.28 2.19
CA VAL A 208 -24.40 4.73 2.45
C VAL A 208 -23.04 5.20 1.93
N GLY A 209 -22.01 4.36 2.13
CA GLY A 209 -20.68 4.60 1.60
C GLY A 209 -20.70 4.77 0.08
N ARG A 210 -21.38 3.88 -0.66
CA ARG A 210 -21.47 3.96 -2.13
C ARG A 210 -22.18 5.24 -2.58
N VAL A 211 -23.31 5.57 -1.96
CA VAL A 211 -24.04 6.83 -2.25
C VAL A 211 -23.09 8.02 -2.11
N SER A 212 -22.30 8.08 -1.03
CA SER A 212 -21.34 9.15 -0.83
C SER A 212 -20.22 9.22 -1.87
N HIS A 213 -19.77 8.09 -2.42
CA HIS A 213 -18.81 8.11 -3.55
C HIS A 213 -19.43 8.73 -4.79
N ALA A 214 -20.68 8.37 -5.10
CA ALA A 214 -21.38 8.92 -6.25
C ALA A 214 -21.67 10.42 -6.08
N LEU A 215 -22.13 10.87 -4.91
CA LEU A 215 -22.35 12.30 -4.63
C LEU A 215 -21.08 13.13 -4.80
N ALA A 216 -19.92 12.59 -4.37
CA ALA A 216 -18.65 13.27 -4.54
C ALA A 216 -18.20 13.32 -6.01
N ALA A 217 -18.44 12.26 -6.77
CA ALA A 217 -18.16 12.23 -8.21
C ALA A 217 -19.07 13.18 -8.99
N LEU A 218 -20.33 13.34 -8.56
CA LEU A 218 -21.27 14.35 -9.07
C LEU A 218 -20.91 15.78 -8.67
N GLY A 219 -19.91 15.99 -7.80
CA GLY A 219 -19.53 17.31 -7.31
C GLY A 219 -20.47 17.92 -6.26
N ILE A 220 -21.44 17.14 -5.75
CA ILE A 220 -22.42 17.59 -4.74
C ILE A 220 -21.75 17.76 -3.37
N ILE A 221 -20.84 16.85 -3.02
CA ILE A 221 -20.01 16.95 -1.81
C ILE A 221 -18.54 17.02 -2.18
N SER A 222 -17.74 17.74 -1.39
CA SER A 222 -16.31 17.98 -1.69
C SER A 222 -15.45 16.71 -1.67
N ALA A 223 -15.83 15.72 -0.87
CA ALA A 223 -15.16 14.43 -0.82
C ALA A 223 -16.11 13.33 -0.31
N PRO A 224 -15.89 12.06 -0.69
CA PRO A 224 -16.65 10.95 -0.14
C PRO A 224 -16.45 10.87 1.38
N VAL A 225 -17.55 10.76 2.11
CA VAL A 225 -17.56 10.57 3.55
C VAL A 225 -16.92 9.21 3.88
N ARG A 226 -15.91 9.23 4.75
CA ARG A 226 -15.22 8.00 5.18
C ARG A 226 -16.06 7.23 6.18
N MET A 227 -16.99 6.44 5.66
CA MET A 227 -17.96 5.65 6.46
C MET A 227 -17.39 4.34 7.04
N ARG A 228 -16.10 4.06 6.89
CA ARG A 228 -15.51 3.10 7.83
C ARG A 228 -15.36 3.87 9.13
N ASN A 229 -16.09 3.46 10.17
CA ASN A 229 -15.85 3.77 11.57
C ASN A 229 -14.42 3.36 12.00
N TYR A 230 -13.39 3.95 11.39
CA TYR A 230 -12.26 4.41 12.15
C TYR A 230 -12.82 5.50 13.02
N LYS A 231 -13.40 5.10 14.17
CA LYS A 231 -13.40 5.99 15.30
C LYS A 231 -11.96 6.54 15.37
N LYS A 232 -11.89 7.87 15.44
CA LYS A 232 -10.89 8.61 16.21
C LYS A 232 -10.15 7.63 17.11
N TRP A 233 -8.82 7.57 16.97
CA TRP A 233 -7.94 6.79 17.82
C TRP A 233 -8.52 6.72 19.24
N TYR A 234 -8.81 5.50 19.72
CA TYR A 234 -9.27 5.31 21.08
C TYR A 234 -8.12 5.69 21.98
N GLU A 235 -8.40 6.53 22.96
CA GLU A 235 -7.42 6.87 23.96
C GLU A 235 -6.93 5.60 24.63
N LYS A 236 -5.61 5.46 24.74
CA LYS A 236 -5.04 4.30 25.41
C LYS A 236 -5.39 4.41 26.90
N PRO A 237 -5.85 3.33 27.54
CA PRO A 237 -6.05 3.32 28.98
C PRO A 237 -4.73 3.68 29.68
N VAL A 238 -4.85 4.47 30.75
CA VAL A 238 -3.71 5.06 31.48
C VAL A 238 -3.66 4.59 32.94
N GLU A 239 -4.50 3.61 33.30
CA GLU A 239 -4.50 3.01 34.62
C GLU A 239 -3.13 2.41 34.93
N GLY A 240 -2.59 2.73 36.11
CA GLY A 240 -1.25 2.29 36.52
C GLY A 240 -0.09 3.14 36.00
N VAL A 241 -0.36 4.28 35.34
CA VAL A 241 0.68 5.25 34.93
C VAL A 241 0.52 6.56 35.73
N ASP A 242 1.63 7.20 36.12
CA ASP A 242 1.57 8.49 36.81
C ASP A 242 0.95 9.58 35.90
N PRO A 243 -0.02 10.37 36.38
CA PRO A 243 -0.66 11.41 35.59
C PRO A 243 0.31 12.44 34.99
N ALA A 244 1.42 12.76 35.65
CA ALA A 244 2.44 13.67 35.13
C ALA A 244 3.11 13.08 33.87
N TRP A 245 3.47 11.80 33.92
CA TRP A 245 4.02 11.09 32.76
C TRP A 245 3.02 11.03 31.59
N VAL A 246 1.75 10.75 31.89
CA VAL A 246 0.67 10.73 30.87
C VAL A 246 0.56 12.08 30.18
N HIS A 247 0.60 13.18 30.93
CA HIS A 247 0.56 14.53 30.40
C HIS A 247 1.68 14.76 29.37
N TRP A 248 2.93 14.43 29.73
CA TRP A 248 4.07 14.59 28.83
C TRP A 248 3.99 13.70 27.58
N CYS A 249 3.53 12.46 27.74
CA CYS A 249 3.29 11.55 26.61
C CYS A 249 2.28 12.13 25.62
N ARG A 250 1.15 12.66 26.12
CA ARG A 250 0.09 13.27 25.30
C ARG A 250 0.60 14.53 24.59
N ARG A 251 1.27 15.42 25.33
CA ARG A 251 1.88 16.63 24.78
C ARG A 251 2.87 16.30 23.66
N TRP A 252 3.71 15.28 23.84
CA TRP A 252 4.62 14.80 22.79
C TRP A 252 3.88 14.29 21.56
N ARG A 253 2.81 13.52 21.74
CA ARG A 253 1.99 13.01 20.64
C ARG A 253 1.34 14.14 19.84
N GLU A 254 0.86 15.18 20.52
CA GLU A 254 0.20 16.33 19.87
C GLU A 254 1.20 17.21 19.11
N THR A 255 2.42 17.35 19.66
CA THR A 255 3.47 18.19 19.08
C THR A 255 4.26 17.49 17.97
N SER A 256 4.44 16.16 18.07
CA SER A 256 5.30 15.42 17.17
C SER A 256 4.80 15.43 15.72
N VAL A 257 5.68 15.86 14.81
CA VAL A 257 5.49 15.86 13.34
C VAL A 257 5.73 14.49 12.70
N LEU A 258 5.90 13.45 13.52
CA LEU A 258 6.01 12.08 13.02
C LEU A 258 4.74 11.64 12.28
N ARG A 259 4.93 10.78 11.27
CA ARG A 259 3.80 10.17 10.55
C ARG A 259 2.84 9.49 11.53
N PRO A 260 1.52 9.58 11.31
CA PRO A 260 0.51 9.13 12.27
C PRO A 260 0.81 7.74 12.83
N ARG A 261 1.01 6.73 11.98
CA ARG A 261 1.28 5.35 12.43
C ARG A 261 2.57 5.22 13.25
N THR A 262 3.62 5.96 12.90
CA THR A 262 4.90 5.94 13.64
C THR A 262 4.76 6.65 14.96
N ARG A 263 4.12 7.82 14.97
CA ARG A 263 3.79 8.59 16.16
C ARG A 263 2.97 7.78 17.15
N GLU A 264 1.90 7.13 16.69
CA GLU A 264 1.06 6.28 17.54
C GLU A 264 1.81 5.06 18.09
N SER A 265 2.66 4.43 17.26
CA SER A 265 3.48 3.31 17.72
C SER A 265 4.46 3.74 18.80
N GLN A 266 5.15 4.87 18.62
CA GLN A 266 6.11 5.38 19.59
C GLN A 266 5.43 5.89 20.86
N TYR A 267 4.34 6.66 20.73
CA TYR A 267 3.49 7.08 21.85
C TYR A 267 3.08 5.88 22.69
N SER A 268 2.67 4.77 22.06
CA SER A 268 2.36 3.55 22.80
C SER A 268 3.54 3.00 23.58
N PHE A 269 4.78 3.05 23.07
CA PHE A 269 5.95 2.54 23.78
C PHE A 269 6.35 3.46 24.94
N ILE A 270 6.29 4.79 24.72
CA ILE A 270 6.60 5.81 25.73
C ILE A 270 5.59 5.73 26.88
N LEU A 271 4.29 5.59 26.57
CA LEU A 271 3.25 5.46 27.59
C LEU A 271 3.41 4.16 28.41
N ARG A 272 3.77 3.05 27.76
CA ARG A 272 4.06 1.75 28.43
C ARG A 272 5.25 1.83 29.37
N CYS A 273 6.24 2.68 29.09
CA CYS A 273 7.36 2.94 30.00
C CYS A 273 6.86 3.48 31.35
N GLY A 274 5.76 4.25 31.35
CA GLY A 274 5.12 4.75 32.56
C GLY A 274 4.61 3.65 33.51
N LEU A 275 4.19 2.49 32.99
CA LEU A 275 3.83 1.33 33.83
C LEU A 275 5.04 0.77 34.57
N TRP A 276 6.19 0.71 33.87
CA TRP A 276 7.44 0.27 34.46
C TRP A 276 7.95 1.27 35.51
N LEU A 277 7.90 2.57 35.20
CA LEU A 277 8.23 3.63 36.16
C LEU A 277 7.39 3.50 37.42
N LYS A 278 6.06 3.37 37.28
CA LYS A 278 5.18 3.29 38.45
C LYS A 278 5.48 2.10 39.37
N LYS A 279 5.98 1.00 38.81
CA LYS A 279 6.29 -0.25 39.53
C LYS A 279 7.68 -0.23 40.16
N GLU A 280 8.70 0.17 39.41
CA GLU A 280 10.12 0.00 39.80
C GLU A 280 10.79 1.31 40.23
N HIS A 281 10.26 2.46 39.80
CA HIS A 281 10.80 3.80 40.06
C HIS A 281 9.66 4.81 40.34
N PRO A 282 8.82 4.60 41.37
CA PRO A 282 7.66 5.45 41.65
C PRO A 282 8.00 6.91 41.96
N GLU A 283 9.25 7.19 42.32
CA GLU A 283 9.83 8.52 42.50
C GLU A 283 9.98 9.31 41.18
N VAL A 284 10.07 8.63 40.04
CA VAL A 284 10.23 9.23 38.72
C VAL A 284 8.86 9.45 38.09
N ARG A 285 8.38 10.69 38.07
CA ARG A 285 7.01 11.04 37.63
C ARG A 285 7.01 11.74 36.28
N GLU A 286 8.09 12.43 35.94
CA GLU A 286 8.24 13.17 34.69
C GLU A 286 9.64 13.01 34.06
N PRO A 287 9.85 13.47 32.80
CA PRO A 287 11.14 13.31 32.12
C PRO A 287 12.33 13.94 32.85
N ALA A 288 12.12 15.05 33.57
CA ALA A 288 13.19 15.74 34.32
C ALA A 288 13.72 14.90 35.49
N ASP A 289 12.90 14.04 36.08
CA ASP A 289 13.29 13.18 37.22
C ASP A 289 14.23 12.04 36.80
N TRP A 290 14.39 11.77 35.50
CA TRP A 290 15.22 10.68 35.02
C TRP A 290 16.71 10.94 35.24
N THR A 291 17.41 9.91 35.71
CA THR A 291 18.86 9.93 35.90
C THR A 291 19.57 8.95 34.96
N MET A 292 20.91 8.96 34.98
CA MET A 292 21.73 7.96 34.30
C MET A 292 21.45 6.54 34.81
N GLU A 293 21.16 6.39 36.10
CA GLU A 293 20.82 5.11 36.73
C GLU A 293 19.46 4.59 36.23
N THR A 294 18.45 5.45 36.18
CA THR A 294 17.13 5.09 35.63
C THR A 294 17.25 4.63 34.17
N CYS A 295 18.11 5.26 33.36
CA CYS A 295 18.39 4.84 31.99
C CYS A 295 18.98 3.43 31.92
N ALA A 296 19.99 3.13 32.74
CA ALA A 296 20.62 1.81 32.80
C ALA A 296 19.62 0.73 33.27
N SER A 297 18.85 1.04 34.32
CA SER A 297 17.78 0.19 34.85
C SER A 297 16.75 -0.14 33.76
N PHE A 298 16.31 0.88 33.00
CA PHE A 298 15.35 0.69 31.90
C PHE A 298 15.89 -0.22 30.79
N ILE A 299 17.13 -0.02 30.34
CA ILE A 299 17.75 -0.88 29.32
C ILE A 299 17.81 -2.33 29.80
N ALA A 300 18.19 -2.54 31.05
CA ALA A 300 18.26 -3.87 31.66
C ALA A 300 16.87 -4.51 31.77
N ALA A 301 15.85 -3.75 32.17
CA ALA A 301 14.45 -4.19 32.22
C ALA A 301 13.96 -4.62 30.83
N VAL A 302 14.15 -3.80 29.80
CA VAL A 302 13.80 -4.14 28.41
C VAL A 302 14.54 -5.38 27.91
N GLY A 303 15.79 -5.57 28.34
CA GLY A 303 16.58 -6.76 28.02
C GLY A 303 15.97 -8.07 28.55
N ARG A 304 15.36 -8.02 29.75
CA ARG A 304 14.72 -9.17 30.42
C ARG A 304 13.22 -9.30 30.17
N MET A 305 12.61 -8.29 29.56
CA MET A 305 11.16 -8.21 29.38
C MET A 305 10.59 -9.31 28.49
N ASN A 306 9.45 -9.85 28.91
CA ASN A 306 8.63 -10.77 28.15
C ASN A 306 7.54 -10.05 27.35
N VAL A 307 7.03 -10.71 26.32
CA VAL A 307 5.93 -10.19 25.51
C VAL A 307 4.71 -9.98 26.41
N ASP A 308 4.06 -8.83 26.23
CA ASP A 308 2.88 -8.34 26.95
C ASP A 308 3.07 -7.93 28.42
N GLU A 309 4.29 -7.99 28.96
CA GLU A 309 4.56 -7.64 30.36
C GLU A 309 4.19 -6.18 30.71
N LEU A 310 4.49 -5.22 29.82
CA LEU A 310 4.06 -3.82 29.97
C LEU A 310 2.83 -3.49 29.12
N GLN A 311 1.91 -4.42 28.87
CA GLN A 311 0.79 -4.16 27.97
C GLN A 311 -0.23 -3.18 28.58
N LEU A 312 -0.60 -2.14 27.82
CA LEU A 312 -1.75 -1.30 28.14
C LEU A 312 -3.03 -2.06 27.78
N GLY A 313 -4.06 -1.96 28.62
CA GLY A 313 -5.39 -2.47 28.32
C GLY A 313 -6.00 -1.84 27.06
N THR A 314 -7.21 -2.25 26.69
CA THR A 314 -8.04 -1.53 25.72
C THR A 314 -9.48 -1.49 26.23
N GLU A 315 -10.31 -0.56 25.72
CA GLU A 315 -11.77 -0.54 25.99
C GLU A 315 -12.47 -1.88 25.66
N ARG A 316 -11.83 -2.77 24.90
CA ARG A 316 -12.33 -4.10 24.53
C ARG A 316 -11.62 -5.25 25.25
N GLY A 317 -10.92 -4.95 26.35
CA GLY A 317 -10.12 -5.89 27.13
C GLY A 317 -8.64 -5.97 26.70
N THR A 318 -7.87 -6.83 27.37
CA THR A 318 -6.44 -7.00 27.13
C THR A 318 -6.20 -8.04 26.03
N ARG A 319 -5.65 -7.62 24.88
CA ARG A 319 -5.36 -8.53 23.76
C ARG A 319 -4.05 -9.27 24.02
N LYS A 320 -4.11 -10.52 24.50
CA LYS A 320 -2.91 -11.35 24.65
C LYS A 320 -2.34 -11.75 23.28
N SER A 321 -1.03 -11.60 23.12
CA SER A 321 -0.24 -12.16 22.02
C SER A 321 -0.15 -13.67 22.15
N VAL A 322 0.00 -14.38 21.03
CA VAL A 322 0.29 -15.81 21.02
C VAL A 322 1.61 -16.12 21.74
N ARG A 323 2.56 -15.17 21.70
CA ARG A 323 3.88 -15.29 22.34
C ARG A 323 3.91 -14.70 23.76
N SER A 324 2.75 -14.43 24.37
CA SER A 324 2.67 -13.84 25.71
C SER A 324 3.50 -14.67 26.70
N GLY A 325 4.34 -14.01 27.50
CA GLY A 325 5.24 -14.69 28.45
C GLY A 325 6.56 -15.18 27.86
N GLU A 326 6.73 -15.20 26.53
CA GLU A 326 8.03 -15.47 25.92
C GLU A 326 8.93 -14.23 25.91
N PRO A 327 10.26 -14.40 25.85
CA PRO A 327 11.19 -13.27 25.71
C PRO A 327 10.92 -12.43 24.45
N MET A 328 11.04 -11.11 24.62
CA MET A 328 10.89 -10.18 23.51
C MET A 328 11.97 -10.38 22.43
N MET A 329 11.59 -10.17 21.17
CA MET A 329 12.54 -10.17 20.06
C MET A 329 13.52 -8.98 20.13
N PRO A 330 14.78 -9.15 19.69
CA PRO A 330 15.77 -8.07 19.68
C PRO A 330 15.28 -6.76 19.02
N HIS A 331 14.55 -6.88 17.90
CA HIS A 331 13.97 -5.72 17.22
C HIS A 331 12.97 -4.93 18.10
N SER A 332 12.10 -5.63 18.82
CA SER A 332 11.11 -5.01 19.71
C SER A 332 11.79 -4.31 20.88
N ARG A 333 12.81 -4.94 21.47
CA ARG A 333 13.63 -4.36 22.55
C ARG A 333 14.32 -3.07 22.10
N ALA A 334 15.01 -3.12 20.95
CA ALA A 334 15.65 -1.94 20.36
C ALA A 334 14.65 -0.82 20.05
N HIS A 335 13.41 -1.15 19.68
CA HIS A 335 12.37 -0.18 19.40
C HIS A 335 11.83 0.53 20.65
N PHE A 336 11.74 -0.15 21.80
CA PHE A 336 11.40 0.49 23.07
C PHE A 336 12.43 1.58 23.42
N ILE A 337 13.71 1.19 23.42
CA ILE A 337 14.81 2.11 23.70
C ILE A 337 14.82 3.28 22.72
N TYR A 338 14.66 3.01 21.42
CA TYR A 338 14.60 4.05 20.39
C TYR A 338 13.45 5.05 20.63
N SER A 339 12.26 4.56 20.96
CA SER A 339 11.08 5.41 21.16
C SER A 339 11.25 6.31 22.37
N LEU A 340 11.78 5.77 23.47
CA LEU A 340 12.06 6.55 24.68
C LEU A 340 13.19 7.56 24.45
N ARG A 341 14.31 7.13 23.82
CA ARG A 341 15.42 8.04 23.49
C ARG A 341 14.93 9.24 22.69
N ARG A 342 14.11 9.01 21.68
CA ARG A 342 13.57 10.09 20.86
C ARG A 342 12.67 11.02 21.66
N PHE A 343 11.79 10.47 22.49
CA PHE A 343 10.93 11.25 23.37
C PHE A 343 11.75 12.19 24.29
N MET A 344 12.81 11.67 24.90
CA MET A 344 13.71 12.47 25.75
C MET A 344 14.47 13.54 24.96
N ILE A 345 14.96 13.23 23.76
CA ILE A 345 15.59 14.22 22.87
C ILE A 345 14.60 15.32 22.49
N ASP A 346 13.37 14.94 22.10
CA ASP A 346 12.33 15.88 21.69
C ASP A 346 11.91 16.77 22.89
N TYR A 347 11.80 16.20 24.10
CA TYR A 347 11.51 16.95 25.34
C TYR A 347 12.51 18.08 25.58
N GLU A 348 13.82 17.78 25.51
CA GLU A 348 14.87 18.78 25.73
C GLU A 348 14.98 19.77 24.55
N ASN A 349 14.92 19.30 23.30
CA ASN A 349 15.00 20.15 22.11
C ASN A 349 13.82 21.12 21.98
N TRP A 350 12.64 20.75 22.48
CA TRP A 350 11.46 21.61 22.50
C TRP A 350 11.43 22.54 23.72
N GLY A 351 12.48 22.55 24.54
CA GLY A 351 12.61 23.45 25.69
C GLY A 351 11.60 23.18 26.79
N TRP A 352 11.10 21.94 26.91
CA TRP A 352 10.10 21.59 27.92
C TRP A 352 10.70 21.39 29.32
N GLY A 353 12.01 21.16 29.37
CA GLY A 353 12.80 21.05 30.59
C GLY A 353 14.22 20.63 30.25
N ARG A 354 15.06 20.46 31.28
CA ARG A 354 16.45 20.03 31.15
C ARG A 354 16.62 18.63 31.71
N LEU A 355 17.32 17.77 30.98
CA LEU A 355 17.58 16.40 31.44
C LEU A 355 18.91 16.33 32.21
N HIS A 356 18.96 15.43 33.21
CA HIS A 356 20.17 15.16 33.98
C HIS A 356 21.13 14.15 33.31
N PHE A 357 20.82 13.74 32.09
CA PHE A 357 21.58 12.76 31.32
C PHE A 357 21.51 13.10 29.83
N SER A 358 22.47 12.60 29.04
CA SER A 358 22.39 12.66 27.58
C SER A 358 21.59 11.48 27.02
N PRO A 359 20.42 11.67 26.38
CA PRO A 359 19.64 10.56 25.84
C PRO A 359 20.39 9.79 24.74
N ALA A 360 21.16 10.47 23.91
CA ALA A 360 21.91 9.85 22.82
C ALA A 360 22.94 8.82 23.33
N ARG A 361 23.57 9.10 24.48
CA ARG A 361 24.59 8.24 25.10
C ARG A 361 23.97 7.21 26.04
N HIS A 362 23.18 7.64 27.02
CA HIS A 362 22.71 6.80 28.13
C HIS A 362 21.50 5.95 27.77
N LEU A 363 20.71 6.35 26.76
CA LEU A 363 19.66 5.51 26.19
C LEU A 363 20.11 4.88 24.87
N SER A 364 21.41 4.73 24.62
CA SER A 364 21.92 4.05 23.41
C SER A 364 21.48 2.57 23.37
N THR A 365 21.33 2.01 22.17
CA THR A 365 20.89 0.61 22.05
C THR A 365 22.14 -0.26 22.20
N PRO A 366 22.20 -1.19 23.16
CA PRO A 366 23.39 -2.01 23.37
C PRO A 366 23.75 -2.81 22.11
N ASP A 367 25.04 -2.90 21.78
CA ASP A 367 25.51 -3.79 20.72
C ASP A 367 25.75 -5.21 21.28
N THR A 368 24.66 -5.87 21.68
CA THR A 368 24.70 -7.27 22.15
C THR A 368 23.70 -8.10 21.34
N PRO A 369 23.87 -9.43 21.22
CA PRO A 369 22.94 -10.29 20.49
C PRO A 369 21.47 -10.15 20.93
N LEU A 370 21.23 -9.77 22.20
CA LEU A 370 19.90 -9.52 22.76
C LEU A 370 19.17 -8.34 22.11
N PHE A 371 19.91 -7.37 21.56
CA PHE A 371 19.40 -6.16 20.91
C PHE A 371 19.82 -6.06 19.43
N ARG A 372 20.84 -6.81 19.01
CA ARG A 372 21.43 -6.77 17.67
C ARG A 372 20.43 -7.24 16.64
N ARG A 373 20.28 -6.42 15.60
CA ARG A 373 19.40 -6.69 14.47
C ARG A 373 20.15 -7.56 13.48
N GLY A 374 19.96 -8.88 13.54
CA GLY A 374 20.34 -9.74 12.43
C GLY A 374 19.45 -9.42 11.22
N VAL A 375 19.97 -8.71 10.22
CA VAL A 375 19.26 -8.50 8.95
C VAL A 375 19.53 -9.72 8.08
N ASN A 376 18.71 -10.75 8.22
CA ASN A 376 18.68 -11.85 7.26
C ASN A 376 17.51 -11.60 6.30
N PRO A 377 17.74 -11.16 5.05
CA PRO A 377 16.69 -11.12 4.05
C PRO A 377 16.22 -12.55 3.83
N ARG A 378 15.03 -12.83 4.36
CA ARG A 378 14.32 -14.10 4.15
C ARG A 378 13.83 -14.13 2.70
N VAL A 379 14.74 -14.41 1.77
CA VAL A 379 14.39 -14.65 0.37
C VAL A 379 13.42 -15.82 0.27
N ILE A 380 12.53 -15.76 -0.70
CA ILE A 380 11.70 -16.89 -1.15
C ILE A 380 12.62 -17.89 -1.85
N ASP A 381 12.41 -19.19 -1.61
CA ASP A 381 13.18 -20.27 -2.22
C ASP A 381 13.18 -20.12 -3.76
N ASP A 382 14.35 -20.26 -4.40
CA ASP A 382 14.52 -20.00 -5.84
C ASP A 382 13.48 -20.73 -6.73
N PRO A 383 13.19 -22.03 -6.52
CA PRO A 383 12.18 -22.73 -7.32
C PRO A 383 10.77 -22.15 -7.15
N VAL A 384 10.43 -21.70 -5.93
CA VAL A 384 9.13 -21.08 -5.64
C VAL A 384 9.08 -19.71 -6.28
N TRP A 385 10.14 -18.90 -6.16
CA TRP A 385 10.21 -17.57 -6.75
C TRP A 385 10.07 -17.59 -8.27
N LEU A 386 10.75 -18.50 -8.98
CA LEU A 386 10.62 -18.67 -10.43
C LEU A 386 9.20 -19.05 -10.85
N LYS A 387 8.55 -19.95 -10.10
CA LYS A 387 7.14 -20.30 -10.34
C LYS A 387 6.19 -19.11 -10.13
N LEU A 388 6.46 -18.25 -9.14
CA LEU A 388 5.67 -17.03 -8.91
C LEU A 388 5.87 -15.99 -10.02
N ILE A 389 7.09 -15.86 -10.56
CA ILE A 389 7.36 -15.02 -11.76
C ILE A 389 6.52 -15.54 -12.93
N TRP A 390 6.60 -16.84 -13.22
CA TRP A 390 5.81 -17.47 -14.28
C TRP A 390 4.30 -17.24 -14.06
N ALA A 391 3.80 -17.47 -12.84
CA ALA A 391 2.40 -17.28 -12.51
C ALA A 391 1.97 -15.83 -12.73
N SER A 392 2.81 -14.84 -12.41
CA SER A 392 2.48 -13.42 -12.58
C SER A 392 2.19 -13.02 -14.04
N LEU A 393 2.80 -13.72 -15.00
CA LEU A 393 2.58 -13.53 -16.43
C LEU A 393 1.41 -14.36 -16.98
N ASN A 394 0.90 -15.33 -16.20
CA ASN A 394 -0.05 -16.34 -16.65
C ASN A 394 -1.35 -16.37 -15.82
N LEU A 395 -1.65 -15.31 -15.08
CA LEU A 395 -2.92 -15.15 -14.35
C LEU A 395 -4.10 -15.01 -15.32
N ARG A 396 -5.19 -15.70 -15.00
CA ARG A 396 -6.44 -15.74 -15.77
C ARG A 396 -7.64 -15.39 -14.89
N GLN A 397 -8.79 -15.22 -15.52
CA GLN A 397 -10.05 -14.90 -14.84
C GLN A 397 -10.46 -15.99 -13.82
N GLU A 398 -10.16 -17.26 -14.13
CA GLU A 398 -10.43 -18.42 -13.27
C GLU A 398 -9.61 -18.41 -11.96
N ASP A 399 -8.50 -17.68 -11.90
CA ASP A 399 -7.63 -17.63 -10.73
C ASP A 399 -8.13 -16.65 -9.64
N LEU A 400 -9.19 -15.89 -9.92
CA LEU A 400 -9.73 -14.89 -8.99
C LEU A 400 -10.38 -15.58 -7.78
N LEU A 401 -9.71 -15.49 -6.63
CA LEU A 401 -10.14 -16.10 -5.36
C LEU A 401 -11.49 -15.57 -4.82
N THR A 402 -11.99 -14.43 -5.33
CA THR A 402 -13.34 -13.92 -5.04
C THR A 402 -13.86 -13.10 -6.23
N GLU A 403 -15.13 -13.24 -6.59
CA GLU A 403 -15.79 -12.48 -7.69
C GLU A 403 -15.83 -10.96 -7.48
N ILE A 404 -15.44 -10.46 -6.31
CA ILE A 404 -15.70 -9.09 -5.92
C ILE A 404 -14.46 -8.54 -5.22
N HIS A 405 -13.65 -7.71 -5.89
CA HIS A 405 -13.17 -6.43 -5.36
C HIS A 405 -12.35 -5.62 -6.38
N TYR A 406 -11.58 -6.24 -7.29
CA TYR A 406 -10.74 -5.55 -8.29
C TYR A 406 -10.72 -6.30 -9.64
N PRO A 407 -10.56 -5.60 -10.78
CA PRO A 407 -10.43 -6.22 -12.10
C PRO A 407 -9.17 -7.07 -12.24
N LEU A 408 -9.19 -8.07 -13.12
CA LEU A 408 -8.05 -8.96 -13.39
C LEU A 408 -6.81 -8.17 -13.85
N ALA A 409 -6.98 -7.24 -14.80
CA ALA A 409 -5.89 -6.42 -15.32
C ALA A 409 -5.14 -5.65 -14.21
N MET A 410 -5.89 -5.09 -13.26
CA MET A 410 -5.31 -4.42 -12.09
C MET A 410 -4.45 -5.37 -11.25
N LEU A 411 -4.92 -6.59 -11.01
CA LEU A 411 -4.20 -7.59 -10.21
C LEU A 411 -2.98 -8.14 -10.96
N GLN A 412 -3.08 -8.33 -12.28
CA GLN A 412 -1.95 -8.70 -13.14
C GLN A 412 -0.86 -7.64 -13.12
N ALA A 413 -1.22 -6.36 -13.29
CA ALA A 413 -0.26 -5.25 -13.20
C ALA A 413 0.44 -5.20 -11.83
N MET A 414 -0.30 -5.40 -10.73
CA MET A 414 0.30 -5.50 -9.40
C MET A 414 1.25 -6.68 -9.25
N ALA A 415 0.86 -7.85 -9.75
CA ALA A 415 1.66 -9.06 -9.68
C ALA A 415 2.99 -8.88 -10.43
N VAL A 416 2.92 -8.40 -11.67
CA VAL A 416 4.09 -8.18 -12.54
C VAL A 416 5.01 -7.10 -11.98
N ILE A 417 4.49 -5.98 -11.50
CA ILE A 417 5.33 -4.96 -10.85
C ILE A 417 6.00 -5.52 -9.59
N TRP A 418 5.28 -6.34 -8.81
CA TRP A 418 5.84 -6.94 -7.59
C TRP A 418 6.97 -7.93 -7.89
N THR A 419 6.80 -8.80 -8.89
CA THR A 419 7.79 -9.83 -9.26
C THR A 419 8.98 -9.27 -10.07
N HIS A 420 8.74 -8.33 -10.99
CA HIS A 420 9.77 -7.84 -11.92
C HIS A 420 10.43 -6.51 -11.53
N ALA A 421 9.82 -5.70 -10.65
CA ALA A 421 10.38 -4.39 -10.29
C ALA A 421 10.92 -4.30 -8.86
N GLY A 422 10.74 -5.32 -8.01
CA GLY A 422 11.29 -5.34 -6.64
C GLY A 422 10.91 -4.12 -5.79
N VAL A 423 9.73 -3.54 -6.01
CA VAL A 423 9.28 -2.32 -5.31
C VAL A 423 8.75 -2.63 -3.92
N ARG A 424 8.87 -1.68 -2.97
CA ARG A 424 8.22 -1.85 -1.67
C ARG A 424 6.72 -1.73 -1.84
N LYS A 425 5.95 -2.45 -1.01
CA LYS A 425 4.47 -2.37 -1.01
C LYS A 425 3.93 -0.93 -1.01
N ASN A 426 4.48 -0.05 -0.17
CA ASN A 426 4.02 1.33 -0.07
C ASN A 426 4.46 2.19 -1.27
N GLU A 427 5.50 1.79 -2.01
CA GLU A 427 5.90 2.44 -3.27
C GLU A 427 4.95 1.99 -4.38
N LEU A 428 4.70 0.69 -4.49
CA LEU A 428 3.75 0.10 -5.45
C LEU A 428 2.36 0.74 -5.36
N LEU A 429 1.79 0.83 -4.16
CA LEU A 429 0.45 1.39 -3.96
C LEU A 429 0.37 2.91 -4.18
N ARG A 430 1.50 3.59 -4.34
CA ARG A 430 1.60 5.04 -4.57
C ARG A 430 2.08 5.40 -5.99
N LEU A 431 2.26 4.40 -6.87
CA LEU A 431 2.54 4.67 -8.28
C LEU A 431 1.38 5.48 -8.87
N THR A 432 1.70 6.44 -9.72
CA THR A 432 0.73 7.28 -10.46
C THR A 432 0.47 6.71 -11.85
N THR A 433 -0.59 7.14 -12.53
CA THR A 433 -0.93 6.63 -13.87
C THR A 433 0.16 6.87 -14.93
N GLY A 434 0.99 7.91 -14.76
CA GLY A 434 2.15 8.20 -15.61
C GLY A 434 3.48 7.66 -15.09
N CYS A 435 3.47 6.61 -14.25
CA CYS A 435 4.69 6.15 -13.59
C CYS A 435 5.66 5.39 -14.48
N ILE A 436 5.31 5.06 -15.73
CA ILE A 436 6.15 4.22 -16.59
C ILE A 436 6.25 4.78 -18.00
N ALA A 437 7.47 4.87 -18.53
CA ALA A 437 7.77 5.30 -19.89
C ALA A 437 8.61 4.22 -20.61
N PRO A 438 8.39 3.99 -21.92
CA PRO A 438 9.22 3.08 -22.69
C PRO A 438 10.63 3.66 -22.88
N GLN A 439 11.63 2.79 -23.06
CA GLN A 439 12.93 3.18 -23.60
C GLN A 439 12.72 3.65 -25.05
N ALA A 440 12.93 4.94 -25.30
CA ALA A 440 12.71 5.55 -26.62
C ALA A 440 13.87 5.30 -27.60
N ASP A 441 15.10 5.35 -27.10
CA ASP A 441 16.31 5.28 -27.91
C ASP A 441 17.11 3.99 -27.63
N ASP A 442 17.89 3.57 -28.63
CA ASP A 442 18.85 2.49 -28.48
C ASP A 442 19.92 2.84 -27.44
N ILE A 443 20.31 1.88 -26.61
CA ILE A 443 21.41 2.06 -25.65
C ILE A 443 22.64 1.34 -26.19
N VAL A 444 23.69 2.10 -26.46
CA VAL A 444 25.01 1.57 -26.81
C VAL A 444 25.77 1.27 -25.53
N LYS A 445 26.19 0.02 -25.34
CA LYS A 445 27.01 -0.39 -24.20
C LYS A 445 28.49 -0.10 -24.43
N ASP A 446 29.27 -0.14 -23.36
CA ASP A 446 30.73 0.04 -23.39
C ASP A 446 31.45 -0.98 -24.27
N ASP A 447 30.86 -2.17 -24.47
CA ASP A 447 31.36 -3.24 -25.35
C ASP A 447 30.93 -3.09 -26.82
N GLY A 448 30.24 -2.00 -27.17
CA GLY A 448 29.70 -1.74 -28.51
C GLY A 448 28.40 -2.47 -28.85
N SER A 449 27.89 -3.33 -27.96
CA SER A 449 26.59 -4.00 -28.18
C SER A 449 25.42 -3.03 -27.98
N ILE A 450 24.36 -3.20 -28.77
CA ILE A 450 23.18 -2.33 -28.76
C ILE A 450 22.03 -3.03 -28.02
N ILE A 451 21.38 -2.30 -27.11
CA ILE A 451 20.08 -2.67 -26.54
C ILE A 451 19.00 -1.88 -27.31
N PRO A 452 18.19 -2.56 -28.15
CA PRO A 452 17.19 -1.88 -28.97
C PRO A 452 16.17 -1.11 -28.13
N ALA A 453 15.67 0.00 -28.68
CA ALA A 453 14.53 0.74 -28.15
C ALA A 453 13.36 -0.21 -27.86
N GLY A 454 12.65 0.04 -26.76
CA GLY A 454 11.54 -0.81 -26.30
C GLY A 454 11.94 -2.10 -25.58
N THR A 455 13.23 -2.41 -25.40
CA THR A 455 13.67 -3.58 -24.61
C THR A 455 13.34 -3.44 -23.12
N LEU A 456 13.50 -2.24 -22.58
CA LEU A 456 13.18 -1.91 -21.19
C LEU A 456 12.24 -0.72 -21.08
N CYS A 457 11.79 -0.44 -19.87
CA CYS A 457 11.01 0.74 -19.51
C CYS A 457 11.57 1.39 -18.25
N TYR A 458 11.33 2.69 -18.12
CA TYR A 458 11.69 3.49 -16.96
C TYR A 458 10.51 3.64 -16.02
N LEU A 459 10.63 3.06 -14.82
CA LEU A 459 9.62 3.12 -13.77
C LEU A 459 9.96 4.22 -12.75
N HIS A 460 9.12 5.23 -12.66
CA HIS A 460 9.19 6.33 -11.70
C HIS A 460 8.66 5.88 -10.34
N ILE A 461 9.55 5.76 -9.36
CA ILE A 461 9.24 5.35 -7.99
C ILE A 461 9.02 6.59 -7.11
N PRO A 462 7.86 6.73 -6.45
CA PRO A 462 7.59 7.85 -5.56
C PRO A 462 8.48 7.79 -4.32
N ALA A 463 8.73 8.95 -3.71
CA ALA A 463 9.59 9.06 -2.52
C ALA A 463 9.22 8.04 -1.42
N GLY A 464 10.24 7.40 -0.85
CA GLY A 464 10.20 6.26 0.06
C GLY A 464 10.08 6.60 1.55
N LYS A 465 10.40 5.61 2.41
CA LYS A 465 10.61 5.86 3.86
C LYS A 465 11.93 6.60 4.10
N THR A 466 12.94 6.27 3.29
CA THR A 466 14.33 6.74 3.42
C THR A 466 14.91 7.24 2.09
N SER A 467 14.25 6.96 0.97
CA SER A 467 14.72 7.30 -0.38
C SER A 467 13.95 8.49 -0.94
N LYS A 468 14.65 9.34 -1.71
CA LYS A 468 14.02 10.33 -2.59
C LYS A 468 13.25 9.63 -3.71
N ALA A 469 12.43 10.35 -4.46
CA ALA A 469 11.87 9.82 -5.70
C ALA A 469 13.01 9.50 -6.67
N PHE A 470 12.89 8.40 -7.41
CA PHE A 470 13.94 7.94 -8.33
C PHE A 470 13.33 7.15 -9.48
N VAL A 471 14.10 6.98 -10.55
CA VAL A 471 13.72 6.21 -11.73
C VAL A 471 14.56 4.95 -11.77
N LYS A 472 13.97 3.81 -12.15
CA LYS A 472 14.73 2.60 -12.41
C LYS A 472 14.34 1.90 -13.71
N PRO A 473 15.30 1.27 -14.40
CA PRO A 473 15.01 0.41 -15.53
C PRO A 473 14.34 -0.89 -15.06
N VAL A 474 13.30 -1.31 -15.78
CA VAL A 474 12.58 -2.58 -15.60
C VAL A 474 12.27 -3.19 -16.96
N ALA A 475 12.02 -4.50 -17.02
CA ALA A 475 11.67 -5.16 -18.29
C ALA A 475 10.40 -4.57 -18.93
N ALA A 476 10.36 -4.50 -20.27
CA ALA A 476 9.22 -3.93 -21.01
C ALA A 476 7.88 -4.61 -20.74
N VAL A 477 7.91 -5.88 -20.31
CA VAL A 477 6.71 -6.61 -19.86
C VAL A 477 5.94 -5.87 -18.75
N VAL A 478 6.63 -5.12 -17.89
CA VAL A 478 5.98 -4.32 -16.84
C VAL A 478 5.06 -3.27 -17.44
N LYS A 479 5.52 -2.56 -18.49
CA LYS A 479 4.70 -1.56 -19.18
C LYS A 479 3.49 -2.19 -19.85
N LYS A 480 3.65 -3.34 -20.52
CA LYS A 480 2.53 -4.07 -21.15
C LYS A 480 1.35 -4.27 -20.19
N TYR A 481 1.60 -4.79 -18.99
CA TYR A 481 0.51 -5.01 -18.02
C TYR A 481 0.00 -3.74 -17.37
N VAL A 482 0.84 -2.71 -17.23
CA VAL A 482 0.39 -1.38 -16.80
C VAL A 482 -0.56 -0.78 -17.82
N ASP A 483 -0.24 -0.86 -19.11
CA ASP A 483 -1.07 -0.34 -20.19
C ASP A 483 -2.42 -1.07 -20.26
N ILE A 484 -2.43 -2.41 -20.20
CA ILE A 484 -3.68 -3.21 -20.13
C ILE A 484 -4.58 -2.75 -18.98
N TRP A 485 -3.99 -2.48 -17.80
CA TRP A 485 -4.76 -1.95 -16.69
C TRP A 485 -5.23 -0.52 -16.95
N LEU A 486 -4.39 0.37 -17.49
CA LEU A 486 -4.79 1.74 -17.80
C LEU A 486 -5.94 1.82 -18.81
N ASP A 487 -5.99 0.89 -19.76
CA ASP A 487 -7.07 0.78 -20.76
C ASP A 487 -8.41 0.36 -20.13
N GLU A 488 -8.39 -0.55 -19.15
CA GLU A 488 -9.59 -0.99 -18.42
C GLU A 488 -9.97 -0.08 -17.23
N ARG A 489 -9.01 0.73 -16.75
CA ARG A 489 -9.19 1.56 -15.57
C ARG A 489 -10.23 2.63 -15.84
N PRO A 490 -11.29 2.76 -15.00
CA PRO A 490 -12.30 3.79 -15.25
C PRO A 490 -11.68 5.19 -15.27
N ALA A 491 -12.12 6.05 -16.20
CA ALA A 491 -11.53 7.38 -16.40
C ALA A 491 -11.80 8.34 -15.23
N GLU A 492 -13.00 8.25 -14.62
CA GLU A 492 -13.50 9.17 -13.59
C GLU A 492 -13.02 8.83 -12.17
N GLN A 493 -11.75 8.46 -12.02
CA GLN A 493 -11.18 8.20 -10.68
C GLN A 493 -10.78 9.50 -9.98
N ALA A 494 -11.33 9.73 -8.78
CA ALA A 494 -11.05 10.91 -7.96
C ALA A 494 -9.55 11.14 -7.68
N LEU A 495 -9.13 12.40 -7.58
CA LEU A 495 -7.78 12.76 -7.15
C LEU A 495 -7.58 12.46 -5.66
N LEU A 496 -6.54 11.69 -5.34
CA LEU A 496 -6.22 11.31 -3.97
C LEU A 496 -4.99 12.08 -3.50
N ALA A 497 -5.02 12.53 -2.25
CA ALA A 497 -3.86 13.15 -1.64
C ALA A 497 -2.80 12.08 -1.36
N ASP A 498 -1.60 12.27 -1.89
CA ASP A 498 -0.45 11.46 -1.55
C ASP A 498 -0.04 11.71 -0.09
N GLU A 499 0.00 10.66 0.73
CA GLU A 499 0.29 10.79 2.16
C GLU A 499 1.71 11.31 2.49
N ARG A 500 2.63 11.38 1.52
CA ARG A 500 4.00 11.88 1.72
C ARG A 500 4.25 13.24 1.10
N THR A 501 3.71 13.52 -0.08
CA THR A 501 3.92 14.83 -0.74
C THR A 501 2.78 15.80 -0.48
N GLY A 502 1.59 15.31 -0.12
CA GLY A 502 0.37 16.12 0.01
C GLY A 502 -0.29 16.45 -1.32
N GLU A 503 0.38 16.17 -2.44
CA GLU A 503 -0.11 16.45 -3.78
C GLU A 503 -1.33 15.61 -4.14
N LYS A 504 -2.22 16.18 -4.94
CA LYS A 504 -3.40 15.50 -5.48
C LYS A 504 -2.99 14.74 -6.75
N VAL A 505 -2.97 13.42 -6.66
CA VAL A 505 -2.52 12.55 -7.76
C VAL A 505 -3.57 11.52 -8.15
N ARG A 506 -3.50 11.04 -9.40
CA ARG A 506 -4.22 9.84 -9.85
C ARG A 506 -3.32 8.63 -9.62
N LEU A 507 -3.68 7.82 -8.63
CA LEU A 507 -2.95 6.58 -8.37
C LEU A 507 -3.22 5.57 -9.49
N LEU A 508 -2.17 4.85 -9.89
CA LEU A 508 -2.23 3.73 -10.82
C LEU A 508 -3.23 2.70 -10.29
N PHE A 509 -3.03 2.28 -9.03
CA PHE A 509 -3.87 1.28 -8.37
C PHE A 509 -5.02 1.91 -7.59
N GLN A 510 -5.99 2.41 -8.33
CA GLN A 510 -7.22 3.00 -7.81
C GLN A 510 -8.42 2.42 -8.54
N TYR A 511 -9.45 2.04 -7.79
CA TYR A 511 -10.69 1.49 -8.34
C TYR A 511 -11.86 1.93 -7.46
N ARG A 512 -13.00 2.28 -8.06
CA ARG A 512 -14.20 2.74 -7.33
C ARG A 512 -13.94 3.96 -6.44
N GLY A 513 -13.15 4.92 -6.92
CA GLY A 513 -12.79 6.14 -6.21
C GLY A 513 -11.85 5.93 -5.01
N LYS A 514 -11.27 4.73 -4.84
CA LYS A 514 -10.47 4.37 -3.66
C LYS A 514 -9.11 3.79 -4.03
N PRO A 515 -8.07 4.05 -3.21
CA PRO A 515 -6.80 3.36 -3.37
C PRO A 515 -6.98 1.88 -3.05
N ALA A 516 -6.18 1.03 -3.69
CA ALA A 516 -6.12 -0.38 -3.36
C ALA A 516 -5.78 -0.60 -1.87
N GLY A 517 -6.40 -1.63 -1.28
CA GLY A 517 -6.22 -1.94 0.14
C GLY A 517 -4.76 -2.25 0.52
N SER A 518 -4.30 -1.75 1.67
CA SER A 518 -2.90 -1.90 2.11
C SER A 518 -2.43 -3.34 2.40
N ALA A 519 -3.36 -4.30 2.40
CA ALA A 519 -3.10 -5.73 2.57
C ALA A 519 -3.24 -6.53 1.27
N ILE A 520 -3.58 -5.89 0.14
CA ILE A 520 -3.94 -6.56 -1.12
C ILE A 520 -2.84 -7.51 -1.62
N LEU A 521 -1.58 -7.12 -1.55
CA LEU A 521 -0.48 -7.99 -1.96
C LEU A 521 -0.45 -9.28 -1.12
N ASN A 522 -0.43 -9.15 0.20
CA ASN A 522 -0.26 -10.31 1.09
C ASN A 522 -1.52 -11.17 1.25
N ARG A 523 -2.72 -10.61 1.05
CA ARG A 523 -4.00 -11.32 1.28
C ARG A 523 -4.72 -11.73 0.01
N THR A 524 -4.30 -11.22 -1.15
CA THR A 524 -4.98 -11.46 -2.42
C THR A 524 -4.00 -11.83 -3.51
N VAL A 525 -3.07 -10.93 -3.89
CA VAL A 525 -2.17 -11.15 -5.05
C VAL A 525 -1.24 -12.34 -4.81
N ILE A 526 -0.57 -12.40 -3.67
CA ILE A 526 0.37 -13.48 -3.36
C ILE A 526 -0.35 -14.84 -3.26
N PRO A 527 -1.46 -14.99 -2.49
CA PRO A 527 -2.21 -16.25 -2.49
C PRO A 527 -2.70 -16.68 -3.88
N MET A 528 -3.15 -15.74 -4.70
CA MET A 528 -3.57 -16.01 -6.09
C MET A 528 -2.40 -16.53 -6.93
N LEU A 529 -1.22 -15.91 -6.82
CA LEU A 529 -0.02 -16.38 -7.51
C LEU A 529 0.43 -17.77 -7.02
N CYS A 530 0.39 -18.02 -5.71
CA CYS A 530 0.71 -19.32 -5.14
C CYS A 530 -0.23 -20.42 -5.67
N ALA A 531 -1.54 -20.15 -5.68
CA ALA A 531 -2.54 -21.06 -6.23
C ALA A 531 -2.27 -21.37 -7.71
N ARG A 532 -2.04 -20.33 -8.54
CA ARG A 532 -1.74 -20.49 -9.96
C ARG A 532 -0.44 -21.24 -10.22
N ALA A 533 0.57 -21.02 -9.39
CA ALA A 533 1.87 -21.70 -9.46
C ALA A 533 1.85 -23.14 -8.92
N GLY A 534 0.76 -23.58 -8.28
CA GLY A 534 0.71 -24.88 -7.59
C GLY A 534 1.71 -24.97 -6.45
N VAL A 535 1.95 -23.88 -5.72
CA VAL A 535 2.87 -23.82 -4.58
C VAL A 535 2.15 -23.36 -3.31
N PRO A 536 2.60 -23.76 -2.11
CA PRO A 536 2.01 -23.27 -0.86
C PRO A 536 2.24 -21.76 -0.65
N CYS A 537 1.45 -21.14 0.24
CA CYS A 537 1.65 -19.74 0.66
C CYS A 537 2.83 -19.56 1.64
N GLU A 538 3.53 -20.64 1.95
CA GLU A 538 4.71 -20.69 2.82
C GLU A 538 5.79 -21.54 2.15
N ASP A 539 7.06 -21.23 2.43
CA ASP A 539 8.22 -21.99 1.97
C ASP A 539 9.16 -22.26 3.15
N SER A 540 10.42 -22.66 2.91
CA SER A 540 11.39 -22.91 3.97
C SER A 540 11.63 -21.70 4.91
N GLY A 541 11.39 -20.48 4.41
CA GLY A 541 11.51 -19.22 5.15
C GLY A 541 10.21 -18.75 5.84
N GLY A 542 9.15 -19.58 5.81
CA GLY A 542 7.83 -19.33 6.37
C GLY A 542 6.87 -18.65 5.37
N MET A 543 5.91 -17.88 5.88
CA MET A 543 4.90 -17.25 5.03
C MET A 543 5.50 -16.29 3.97
N ILE A 544 5.04 -16.42 2.73
CA ILE A 544 5.43 -15.58 1.61
C ILE A 544 4.78 -14.20 1.79
N THR A 545 5.58 -13.13 1.68
CA THR A 545 5.09 -11.76 1.84
C THR A 545 5.69 -10.83 0.80
N SER A 546 5.02 -9.68 0.58
CA SER A 546 5.50 -8.66 -0.35
C SER A 546 6.94 -8.20 -0.08
N HIS A 547 7.37 -8.17 1.19
CA HIS A 547 8.74 -7.83 1.56
C HIS A 547 9.74 -8.93 1.17
N ARG A 548 9.36 -10.20 1.34
CA ARG A 548 10.20 -11.34 0.92
C ARG A 548 10.36 -11.39 -0.60
N GLY A 549 9.30 -11.10 -1.36
CA GLY A 549 9.39 -11.00 -2.83
C GLY A 549 10.33 -9.90 -3.30
N ARG A 550 10.32 -8.71 -2.66
CA ARG A 550 11.34 -7.69 -2.93
C ARG A 550 12.75 -8.22 -2.66
N ALA A 551 12.95 -8.91 -1.54
CA ALA A 551 14.25 -9.47 -1.21
C ALA A 551 14.73 -10.48 -2.27
N SER A 552 13.84 -11.37 -2.70
CA SER A 552 14.12 -12.32 -3.79
C SER A 552 14.46 -11.64 -5.10
N ALA A 553 13.71 -10.62 -5.52
CA ALA A 553 14.01 -9.87 -6.76
C ALA A 553 15.40 -9.23 -6.72
N VAL A 554 15.76 -8.60 -5.59
CA VAL A 554 17.07 -7.96 -5.42
C VAL A 554 18.20 -9.00 -5.37
N THR A 555 18.02 -10.08 -4.61
CA THR A 555 19.02 -11.15 -4.52
C THR A 555 19.19 -11.87 -5.85
N ALA A 556 18.13 -12.06 -6.64
CA ALA A 556 18.21 -12.63 -7.98
C ALA A 556 19.07 -11.76 -8.92
N LEU A 557 18.83 -10.44 -8.96
CA LEU A 557 19.66 -9.51 -9.73
C LEU A 557 21.11 -9.48 -9.26
N ALA A 558 21.32 -9.55 -7.95
CA ALA A 558 22.65 -9.55 -7.35
C ALA A 558 23.44 -10.86 -7.57
N SER A 559 22.76 -11.95 -7.94
CA SER A 559 23.38 -13.26 -8.17
C SER A 559 23.76 -13.50 -9.62
N VAL A 560 23.43 -12.59 -10.54
CA VAL A 560 23.77 -12.72 -11.96
C VAL A 560 25.30 -12.56 -12.13
N PRO A 561 26.01 -13.56 -12.69
CA PRO A 561 27.44 -13.43 -12.99
C PRO A 561 27.66 -12.25 -13.94
N GLN A 562 28.62 -11.37 -13.62
CA GLN A 562 28.87 -10.12 -14.37
C GLN A 562 27.61 -9.22 -14.49
N GLY A 563 26.69 -9.32 -13.54
CA GLY A 563 25.52 -8.46 -13.45
C GLY A 563 25.82 -7.10 -12.83
N MET A 564 24.80 -6.49 -12.23
CA MET A 564 24.90 -5.16 -11.63
C MET A 564 25.91 -5.12 -10.46
N SER A 565 26.76 -4.11 -10.44
CA SER A 565 27.62 -3.77 -9.30
C SER A 565 26.80 -3.43 -8.05
N LEU A 566 27.44 -3.44 -6.88
CA LEU A 566 26.81 -3.03 -5.62
C LEU A 566 26.22 -1.62 -5.69
N TYR A 567 26.91 -0.70 -6.38
CA TYR A 567 26.44 0.68 -6.55
C TYR A 567 25.19 0.75 -7.44
N GLU A 568 25.19 0.05 -8.58
CA GLU A 568 24.03 0.01 -9.48
C GLU A 568 22.82 -0.65 -8.80
N LEU A 569 23.03 -1.75 -8.05
CA LEU A 569 21.99 -2.37 -7.24
C LEU A 569 21.47 -1.41 -6.16
N MET A 570 22.34 -0.62 -5.54
CA MET A 570 21.93 0.40 -4.57
C MET A 570 21.02 1.45 -5.21
N GLN A 571 21.35 1.92 -6.41
CA GLN A 571 20.51 2.86 -7.17
C GLN A 571 19.18 2.22 -7.59
N TRP A 572 19.20 0.99 -8.12
CA TRP A 572 18.01 0.27 -8.56
C TRP A 572 17.04 -0.03 -7.40
N THR A 573 17.59 -0.33 -6.22
CA THR A 573 16.78 -0.56 -5.01
C THR A 573 16.32 0.71 -4.31
N GLY A 574 16.95 1.86 -4.60
CA GLY A 574 16.72 3.11 -3.89
C GLY A 574 17.16 3.01 -2.43
N HIS A 575 18.32 2.44 -2.16
CA HIS A 575 18.92 2.45 -0.83
C HIS A 575 19.83 3.67 -0.67
N SER A 576 19.74 4.35 0.47
CA SER A 576 20.57 5.53 0.76
C SER A 576 21.97 5.17 1.24
N THR A 577 22.21 3.91 1.62
CA THR A 577 23.50 3.43 2.13
C THR A 577 23.85 2.06 1.53
N PRO A 578 25.13 1.82 1.19
CA PRO A 578 25.59 0.52 0.69
C PRO A 578 25.32 -0.63 1.67
N GLN A 579 25.45 -0.37 2.97
CA GLN A 579 25.18 -1.35 4.03
C GLN A 579 23.80 -2.02 3.89
N SER A 580 22.79 -1.23 3.49
CA SER A 580 21.43 -1.76 3.31
C SER A 580 21.33 -2.72 2.13
N THR A 581 22.12 -2.51 1.08
CA THR A 581 22.17 -3.35 -0.12
C THR A 581 23.03 -4.60 0.11
N MET A 582 24.12 -4.49 0.87
CA MET A 582 25.01 -5.63 1.16
C MET A 582 24.30 -6.81 1.81
N HIS A 583 23.21 -6.58 2.56
CA HIS A 583 22.42 -7.66 3.13
C HIS A 583 21.83 -8.62 2.08
N TYR A 584 21.62 -8.18 0.84
CA TYR A 584 21.05 -9.00 -0.23
C TYR A 584 22.10 -9.78 -1.03
N LEU A 585 23.38 -9.45 -0.85
CA LEU A 585 24.50 -10.14 -1.50
C LEU A 585 24.79 -11.45 -0.75
N ARG A 586 24.59 -12.58 -1.43
CA ARG A 586 25.04 -13.88 -0.96
C ARG A 586 26.13 -14.36 -1.90
N ILE A 587 27.38 -14.21 -1.49
CA ILE A 587 28.51 -14.74 -2.25
C ILE A 587 28.56 -16.24 -2.02
N ARG A 588 28.38 -17.04 -3.08
CA ARG A 588 28.58 -18.49 -3.00
C ARG A 588 30.08 -18.75 -2.78
N PRO A 589 30.48 -19.73 -1.93
CA PRO A 589 31.90 -20.04 -1.74
C PRO A 589 32.65 -20.32 -3.05
N THR A 590 31.99 -20.96 -4.02
CA THR A 590 32.54 -21.21 -5.36
C THR A 590 32.74 -19.92 -6.19
N GLN A 591 31.81 -18.96 -6.07
CA GLN A 591 31.94 -17.65 -6.71
C GLN A 591 33.07 -16.83 -6.06
N LEU A 592 33.21 -16.90 -4.73
CA LEU A 592 34.32 -16.27 -4.02
C LEU A 592 35.65 -16.86 -4.48
N ALA A 593 35.74 -18.20 -4.55
CA ALA A 593 36.94 -18.90 -5.02
C ALA A 593 37.27 -18.52 -6.47
N ALA A 594 36.29 -18.51 -7.38
CA ALA A 594 36.52 -18.11 -8.77
C ALA A 594 36.94 -16.64 -8.90
N SER A 595 36.32 -15.74 -8.10
CA SER A 595 36.69 -14.32 -8.07
C SER A 595 38.08 -14.11 -7.51
N PHE A 596 38.46 -14.87 -6.47
CA PHE A 596 39.79 -14.89 -5.91
C PHE A 596 40.80 -15.37 -6.94
N VAL A 597 40.60 -16.52 -7.60
CA VAL A 597 41.50 -17.02 -8.65
C VAL A 597 41.67 -16.00 -9.79
N LYS A 598 40.60 -15.31 -10.19
CA LYS A 598 40.69 -14.23 -11.19
C LYS A 598 41.53 -13.06 -10.70
N ALA A 599 41.36 -12.63 -9.44
CA ALA A 599 42.14 -11.55 -8.84
C ALA A 599 43.60 -11.95 -8.60
N ASP A 600 43.84 -13.20 -8.20
CA ASP A 600 45.13 -13.81 -7.96
C ASP A 600 45.95 -13.93 -9.26
N ARG A 601 45.30 -14.29 -10.39
CA ARG A 601 45.93 -14.20 -11.73
C ARG A 601 46.38 -12.78 -12.09
N VAL A 602 45.63 -11.75 -11.69
CA VAL A 602 46.02 -10.34 -11.91
C VAL A 602 47.16 -9.93 -10.97
N ALA A 603 47.20 -10.45 -9.75
CA ALA A 603 48.34 -10.27 -8.84
C ALA A 603 49.60 -10.97 -9.39
N HIS A 604 49.46 -12.12 -10.05
CA HIS A 604 50.53 -12.81 -10.75
C HIS A 604 50.97 -12.13 -12.07
N MET A 605 50.10 -11.33 -12.70
CA MET A 605 50.46 -10.46 -13.84
C MET A 605 51.32 -9.26 -13.42
N ILE A 606 51.41 -8.91 -12.13
CA ILE A 606 52.40 -7.95 -11.62
C ILE A 606 53.73 -8.72 -11.56
N SER A 607 54.42 -8.71 -12.70
CA SER A 607 55.55 -9.57 -13.10
C SER A 607 56.52 -9.92 -11.98
N VAL A 608 56.35 -11.11 -11.42
CA VAL A 608 57.39 -11.88 -10.78
C VAL A 608 57.95 -12.83 -11.83
N LEU A 609 59.19 -12.61 -12.25
CA LEU A 609 59.93 -13.58 -13.04
C LEU A 609 60.36 -14.71 -12.09
N VAL A 610 59.58 -15.79 -12.01
CA VAL A 610 59.99 -17.01 -11.32
C VAL A 610 60.83 -17.84 -12.28
N ASP A 611 62.09 -18.05 -11.93
CA ASP A 611 63.02 -18.91 -12.65
C ASP A 611 62.96 -20.33 -12.06
N HIS A 612 62.44 -21.28 -12.86
CA HIS A 612 62.31 -22.69 -12.48
C HIS A 612 63.55 -23.48 -12.91
N ASP A 613 64.74 -22.96 -12.66
CA ASP A 613 65.97 -23.72 -12.82
C ASP A 613 66.19 -24.62 -11.58
N PRO A 614 66.16 -25.96 -11.71
CA PRO A 614 66.37 -26.88 -10.59
C PRO A 614 67.77 -26.79 -9.98
N GLU A 615 68.78 -26.24 -10.66
CA GLU A 615 70.12 -26.02 -10.09
C GLU A 615 70.29 -24.63 -9.43
N ALA A 616 69.45 -23.65 -9.77
CA ALA A 616 69.46 -22.31 -9.17
C ALA A 616 68.51 -22.17 -7.96
N ALA A 617 68.05 -23.29 -7.41
CA ALA A 617 67.25 -23.30 -6.18
C ALA A 617 68.10 -22.82 -5.00
N SER A 618 67.91 -21.56 -4.60
CA SER A 618 68.32 -21.12 -3.28
C SER A 618 67.62 -21.95 -2.20
N LEU A 619 68.13 -21.93 -0.96
CA LEU A 619 67.56 -22.61 0.21
C LEU A 619 66.05 -22.35 0.44
N SER A 620 65.46 -21.36 -0.24
CA SER A 620 64.03 -20.99 -0.19
C SER A 620 63.20 -21.26 -1.47
N GLY A 621 63.73 -21.95 -2.48
CA GLY A 621 63.00 -22.27 -3.72
C GLY A 621 63.45 -21.47 -4.96
N PRO A 622 62.67 -21.50 -6.07
CA PRO A 622 63.06 -20.91 -7.36
C PRO A 622 63.35 -19.41 -7.25
N ALA A 623 64.40 -18.95 -7.95
CA ALA A 623 64.83 -17.56 -7.89
C ALA A 623 63.73 -16.62 -8.41
N THR A 624 63.35 -15.67 -7.57
CA THR A 624 62.24 -14.74 -7.78
C THR A 624 62.83 -13.37 -8.14
N TYR A 625 62.61 -12.89 -9.37
CA TYR A 625 63.09 -11.59 -9.82
C TYR A 625 61.92 -10.57 -9.88
N TYR A 626 62.05 -9.46 -9.15
CA TYR A 626 61.11 -8.34 -9.16
C TYR A 626 61.61 -7.26 -10.12
N ASP A 627 60.80 -6.85 -11.11
CA ASP A 627 61.15 -5.77 -12.03
C ASP A 627 61.05 -4.39 -11.32
N LEU A 628 62.16 -3.65 -11.30
CA LEU A 628 62.26 -2.31 -10.70
C LEU A 628 62.33 -1.19 -11.75
N GLY A 629 62.13 -1.48 -13.03
CA GLY A 629 62.29 -0.53 -14.14
C GLY A 629 63.61 -0.73 -14.85
N ASP A 630 64.70 -0.16 -14.34
CA ASP A 630 66.05 -0.23 -14.95
C ASP A 630 66.87 -1.45 -14.47
N SER A 631 66.34 -2.20 -13.49
CA SER A 631 67.00 -3.36 -12.88
C SER A 631 65.99 -4.37 -12.34
N TYR A 632 66.48 -5.56 -11.97
CA TYR A 632 65.74 -6.63 -11.30
C TYR A 632 66.23 -6.80 -9.86
N CYS A 633 65.32 -7.04 -8.92
CA CYS A 633 65.67 -7.44 -7.55
C CYS A 633 65.54 -8.95 -7.37
N THR A 634 66.60 -9.61 -6.92
CA THR A 634 66.67 -11.06 -6.66
C THR A 634 66.32 -11.44 -5.22
N ASN A 635 66.02 -10.45 -4.35
CA ASN A 635 65.67 -10.71 -2.95
C ASN A 635 64.28 -11.35 -2.85
N PRO A 636 64.15 -12.60 -2.36
CA PRO A 636 62.85 -13.28 -2.24
C PRO A 636 61.88 -12.56 -1.29
N PHE A 637 62.39 -11.71 -0.39
CA PHE A 637 61.62 -10.92 0.58
C PHE A 637 61.59 -9.42 0.22
N TRP A 638 61.65 -9.05 -1.07
CA TRP A 638 61.64 -7.65 -1.49
C TRP A 638 60.48 -6.82 -0.90
N SER A 639 59.29 -7.42 -0.75
CA SER A 639 58.09 -6.78 -0.18
C SER A 639 58.28 -6.28 1.26
N SER A 640 59.19 -6.88 2.02
CA SER A 640 59.56 -6.49 3.40
C SER A 640 60.98 -5.91 3.50
N CYS A 641 61.67 -5.66 2.38
CA CYS A 641 63.02 -5.13 2.37
C CYS A 641 63.05 -3.66 2.86
N PRO A 642 63.83 -3.33 3.90
CA PRO A 642 63.95 -1.95 4.41
C PRO A 642 64.64 -1.00 3.41
N HIS A 643 65.31 -1.53 2.39
CA HIS A 643 66.08 -0.77 1.38
C HIS A 643 65.38 -0.66 0.01
N ARG A 644 64.06 -0.93 -0.06
CA ARG A 644 63.26 -0.97 -1.32
C ARG A 644 63.28 0.31 -2.19
N MET A 645 63.87 1.40 -1.71
CA MET A 645 63.99 2.68 -2.41
C MET A 645 65.44 3.05 -2.75
N ALA A 646 66.43 2.20 -2.43
CA ALA A 646 67.87 2.46 -2.62
C ALA A 646 68.59 1.24 -3.22
N CYS A 647 68.01 0.65 -4.27
CA CYS A 647 68.43 -0.66 -4.79
C CYS A 647 69.73 -0.64 -5.61
N ILE A 648 70.15 0.49 -6.19
CA ILE A 648 71.31 0.55 -7.11
C ILE A 648 72.61 0.01 -6.50
N GLY A 649 72.82 0.17 -5.19
CA GLY A 649 74.00 -0.35 -4.47
C GLY A 649 73.73 -1.63 -3.66
N CYS A 650 72.59 -2.30 -3.84
CA CYS A 650 72.23 -3.50 -3.10
C CYS A 650 72.74 -4.76 -3.82
N ASP A 651 73.31 -5.71 -3.07
CA ASP A 651 73.84 -6.97 -3.62
C ASP A 651 72.76 -7.84 -4.32
N PHE A 652 71.49 -7.61 -4.01
CA PHE A 652 70.36 -8.28 -4.65
C PHE A 652 69.88 -7.57 -5.94
N ASN A 653 70.52 -6.49 -6.36
CA ASN A 653 70.13 -5.73 -7.54
C ASN A 653 70.91 -6.20 -8.77
N LEU A 654 70.17 -6.58 -9.82
CA LEU A 654 70.70 -7.02 -11.11
C LEU A 654 70.28 -6.01 -12.18
N LEU A 655 71.23 -5.23 -12.71
CA LEU A 655 70.92 -4.25 -13.76
C LEU A 655 70.46 -4.94 -15.06
N LYS A 656 69.49 -4.35 -15.76
CA LYS A 656 68.95 -4.92 -17.01
C LYS A 656 69.95 -4.92 -18.16
N ASP A 657 70.90 -3.99 -18.18
CA ASP A 657 71.98 -3.89 -19.16
C ASP A 657 73.09 -4.94 -18.97
N SER A 658 73.05 -5.71 -17.88
CA SER A 658 73.93 -6.85 -17.71
C SER A 658 73.57 -7.98 -18.69
N ALA A 659 74.56 -8.79 -19.08
CA ALA A 659 74.33 -9.93 -19.99
C ALA A 659 73.24 -10.89 -19.47
N ARG A 660 73.13 -11.06 -18.14
CA ARG A 660 72.08 -11.85 -17.49
C ARG A 660 70.73 -11.12 -17.47
N GLY A 661 70.74 -9.80 -17.26
CA GLY A 661 69.55 -8.94 -17.32
C GLY A 661 68.88 -8.93 -18.70
N LEU A 662 69.66 -8.79 -19.77
CA LEU A 662 69.16 -8.80 -21.16
C LEU A 662 68.50 -10.15 -21.55
N ILE A 663 69.06 -11.25 -21.06
CA ILE A 663 68.52 -12.59 -21.33
C ILE A 663 67.26 -12.85 -20.48
N LEU A 664 67.19 -12.33 -19.25
CA LEU A 664 65.96 -12.35 -18.45
C LEU A 664 64.85 -11.50 -19.08
N GLU A 665 65.18 -10.35 -19.68
CA GLU A 665 64.23 -9.53 -20.43
C GLU A 665 63.73 -10.23 -21.70
N SER A 666 64.62 -10.94 -22.39
CA SER A 666 64.27 -11.78 -23.55
C SER A 666 63.35 -12.94 -23.14
N LYS A 667 63.63 -13.59 -22.01
CA LYS A 667 62.78 -14.63 -21.41
C LYS A 667 61.38 -14.10 -21.06
N ALA A 668 61.31 -12.91 -20.45
CA ALA A 668 60.06 -12.23 -20.13
C ALA A 668 59.25 -11.94 -21.39
N SER A 669 59.91 -11.46 -22.45
CA SER A 669 59.29 -11.14 -23.73
C SER A 669 58.75 -12.40 -24.44
N ILE A 670 59.51 -13.50 -24.48
CA ILE A 670 59.07 -14.76 -25.09
C ILE A 670 57.86 -15.34 -24.36
N ARG A 671 57.86 -15.34 -23.00
CA ARG A 671 56.68 -15.77 -22.23
C ARG A 671 55.46 -14.91 -22.52
N ARG A 672 55.65 -13.59 -22.62
CA ARG A 672 54.57 -12.66 -22.98
C ARG A 672 53.97 -12.99 -24.35
N TYR A 673 54.79 -13.31 -25.35
CA TYR A 673 54.29 -13.74 -26.65
C TYR A 673 53.50 -15.06 -26.58
N LEU A 674 53.99 -16.05 -25.83
CA LEU A 674 53.31 -17.35 -25.68
C LEU A 674 51.95 -17.26 -24.95
N GLU A 675 51.80 -16.29 -24.06
CA GLU A 675 50.60 -16.12 -23.20
C GLU A 675 49.61 -15.08 -23.73
N GLU A 676 50.07 -13.96 -24.30
CA GLU A 676 49.22 -12.82 -24.69
C GLU A 676 48.85 -12.81 -26.18
N VAL A 677 49.68 -13.41 -27.05
CA VAL A 677 49.47 -13.36 -28.51
C VAL A 677 48.81 -14.64 -29.01
N PRO A 678 47.72 -14.57 -29.80
CA PRO A 678 47.16 -15.75 -30.46
C PRO A 678 48.09 -16.21 -31.58
N LEU A 679 49.00 -17.12 -31.24
CA LEU A 679 50.02 -17.67 -32.14
C LEU A 679 49.47 -18.83 -32.96
N THR A 680 49.92 -18.94 -34.20
CA THR A 680 49.77 -20.16 -35.00
C THR A 680 50.62 -21.31 -34.40
N PRO A 681 50.32 -22.58 -34.73
CA PRO A 681 51.10 -23.71 -34.22
C PRO A 681 52.61 -23.61 -34.50
N ASP A 682 52.98 -23.09 -35.68
CA ASP A 682 54.38 -22.92 -36.08
C ASP A 682 55.07 -21.79 -35.29
N GLU A 683 54.39 -20.65 -35.10
CA GLU A 683 54.90 -19.53 -34.29
C GLU A 683 55.08 -19.91 -32.82
N ARG A 684 54.16 -20.71 -32.28
CA ARG A 684 54.27 -21.26 -30.92
C ARG A 684 55.47 -22.20 -30.81
N ALA A 685 55.68 -23.11 -31.76
CA ALA A 685 56.82 -24.03 -31.74
C ALA A 685 58.17 -23.30 -31.80
N ILE A 686 58.26 -22.22 -32.58
CA ILE A 686 59.47 -21.37 -32.64
C ILE A 686 59.73 -20.70 -31.29
N LEU A 687 58.71 -20.10 -30.68
CA LEU A 687 58.85 -19.42 -29.39
C LEU A 687 59.13 -20.38 -28.24
N GLU A 688 58.60 -21.60 -28.27
CA GLU A 688 58.94 -22.66 -27.31
C GLU A 688 60.42 -23.10 -27.46
N GLN A 689 60.91 -23.24 -28.71
CA GLN A 689 62.31 -23.56 -28.97
C GLN A 689 63.27 -22.43 -28.58
N ASP A 690 62.87 -21.18 -28.79
CA ASP A 690 63.65 -20.01 -28.37
C ASP A 690 63.62 -19.85 -26.84
N ALA A 691 62.53 -20.22 -26.17
CA ALA A 691 62.49 -20.32 -24.71
C ALA A 691 63.51 -21.35 -24.19
N GLU A 692 63.61 -22.54 -24.80
CA GLU A 692 64.62 -23.54 -24.43
C GLU A 692 66.06 -23.04 -24.62
N LYS A 693 66.35 -22.34 -25.73
CA LYS A 693 67.68 -21.75 -25.98
C LYS A 693 68.03 -20.66 -24.97
N VAL A 694 67.04 -19.83 -24.61
CA VAL A 694 67.19 -18.78 -23.61
C VAL A 694 67.44 -19.38 -22.22
N GLU A 695 66.79 -20.49 -21.86
CA GLU A 695 67.09 -21.22 -20.63
C GLU A 695 68.53 -21.76 -20.63
N GLN A 696 68.96 -22.42 -21.72
CA GLN A 696 70.34 -22.90 -21.83
C GLN A 696 71.38 -21.77 -21.74
N ALA A 697 71.07 -20.58 -22.26
CA ALA A 697 71.93 -19.42 -22.15
C ALA A 697 72.02 -18.88 -20.71
N LEU A 698 70.91 -18.90 -19.96
CA LEU A 698 70.89 -18.52 -18.54
C LEU A 698 71.74 -19.46 -17.67
N THR A 699 71.67 -20.77 -17.93
CA THR A 699 72.50 -21.76 -17.21
C THR A 699 74.00 -21.54 -17.45
N ARG A 700 74.41 -21.17 -18.68
CA ARG A 700 75.82 -20.89 -19.00
C ARG A 700 76.35 -19.60 -18.35
N LEU A 701 75.47 -18.69 -17.96
CA LEU A 701 75.79 -17.42 -17.30
C LEU A 701 75.60 -17.48 -15.77
N GLY A 702 75.49 -18.69 -15.20
CA GLY A 702 75.56 -18.92 -13.77
C GLY A 702 76.91 -18.50 -13.17
N PRO A 703 76.96 -18.19 -11.87
CA PRO A 703 78.20 -17.75 -11.22
C PRO A 703 79.28 -18.83 -11.33
N GLN A 704 80.42 -18.50 -11.96
CA GLN A 704 81.65 -19.21 -11.65
C GLN A 704 82.00 -18.85 -10.21
N SER A 705 81.99 -19.86 -9.34
CA SER A 705 82.41 -19.92 -7.93
C SER A 705 83.04 -18.67 -7.33
#